data_AF-A0A8S1GX03-F1
#
_entry.id   AF-A0A8S1GX03-F1
#
_cell.length_a   1.000
_cell.length_b   1.000
_cell.length_c   1.000
_cell.angle_alpha   90.00
_cell.angle_beta   90.00
_cell.angle_gamma   90.00
#
_symmetry.space_group_name_H-M   'P 1'
#
loop_
_entity.id
_entity.type
_entity.pdbx_description
1 polymer ?
#
loop_
_entity_poly.entity_id
_entity_poly.type
_entity_poly.pdbx_seq_one_letter_code
_entity_poly.pdbx_strand_id
1 'polypeptide(L)'
;MSHGSTSSGSLFKDGAIDLIAGTLGGVANVYAGQPLDTVKVKVQTFPHLYNNWVTCLKDTYRLDGVRGLYAGTLPALAANVAENAVLFTAYGYCQKLVGVAAGRSDVSNMTPLENAFSGSLAAVFAAAVLCPTELVKCRLQAAREMKQKCTPASVCRDMYREKGLRGFFVGMTPTLAREVPGYFCFFGAYETCRYLLASEDQSKEEIGLFKTALSGSVGGMALWTSIFPADVVKSRMQVSGGGSFGRIIVEIVRNEGLRGLYKGLLPTNIRTCFASGCLFVAYEESRKYSFFLISRVFSSSVKPEFFKVEVVTNNHRVGRKKVVQERFTKQFRHRVSDYLKAMSCPEIEEKLAPLRAAVKECGDLVRDLKGKGAAKIDIDKAVVELKARKKKLEETEIALAPKEASFDRLKLEDLLKRRFFYDQSFAIYGGVTGLYDFGPMGCALKSNMLQEWRKHFILEEGMLEVDCTSLTPEPVLKASGHVDRFADWMVKDTKNGECFRADHLIKNSVEKLLQDKKTSSETRDQLQDVLARLEGFDDKDMHEVISRFNFKSPITGNDLTAPIAFNLMFPTQIGPTGDFKAFLRPETAQGIFVNFKRLLEFNQGKLPFAAAQIGTGFRNEISPRQGLIRVREFTMCEIEHFVDPEDKKLAKFSKVANERLTLFSACNQMDGQPAQQMAIGEAVQKKVVANETLGYYMARCQQYLHKVGIDPRRMRFRQHLSNEMAHYAQDCWDAEILTSYGWIECVGNADRACYDLQQHYKATNVKLTAEKKLPAPRNVSVVEPQPNMALLGKSFKKDAKKIQAALSSLPEEEVVAMKKELQENKKYELKVDSESFTLTPETVAVKRFEKTVHVEEITPSVIEPSYGIGRIMYSLLEHSFRQREGDEQRTFLSLKPLVAPIKCSVLPISANEKLSVIIEAVKEELAKHDMSFKVDDSSGSIGRRYARTDEIGIPFGVTVDFESEAKPWTVTLRHAESMAQVRLELSELGRVVSDLVSNRLTWSDVQDKYPKFETKAE
;
A
#
# COMPACT_ATOMS: atom_id res chain seq x y z
N MET A 1 -16.05 2.10 50.67
CA MET A 1 -17.27 2.94 50.74
C MET A 1 -17.54 3.51 49.35
N SER A 2 -18.78 3.35 48.86
CA SER A 2 -19.40 3.90 47.64
C SER A 2 -18.54 4.14 46.37
N HIS A 3 -18.52 3.17 45.46
CA HIS A 3 -18.15 3.40 44.05
C HIS A 3 -19.40 3.65 43.20
N GLY A 4 -19.58 4.91 42.79
CA GLY A 4 -20.48 5.28 41.70
C GLY A 4 -19.86 4.92 40.35
N SER A 5 -20.72 4.56 39.41
CA SER A 5 -20.41 4.14 38.03
C SER A 5 -19.45 5.08 37.27
N THR A 6 -18.24 4.62 36.98
CA THR A 6 -17.29 5.26 36.05
C THR A 6 -17.29 4.54 34.69
N SER A 7 -17.29 5.32 33.61
CA SER A 7 -17.35 4.85 32.21
C SER A 7 -16.04 4.20 31.75
N SER A 8 -16.12 3.18 30.88
CA SER A 8 -14.98 2.43 30.33
C SER A 8 -13.92 3.29 29.62
N GLY A 9 -14.27 4.52 29.22
CA GLY A 9 -13.33 5.48 28.62
C GLY A 9 -12.34 6.09 29.62
N SER A 10 -12.63 6.12 30.92
CA SER A 10 -11.70 6.63 31.93
C SER A 10 -10.54 5.67 32.19
N LEU A 11 -10.82 4.36 32.21
CA LEU A 11 -9.82 3.32 32.49
C LEU A 11 -8.70 3.26 31.45
N PHE A 12 -9.04 3.44 30.16
CA PHE A 12 -8.06 3.43 29.06
C PHE A 12 -7.21 4.70 29.03
N LYS A 13 -7.84 5.86 29.32
CA LYS A 13 -7.14 7.15 29.43
C LYS A 13 -6.09 7.11 30.55
N ASP A 14 -6.47 6.62 31.72
CA ASP A 14 -5.58 6.52 32.87
C ASP A 14 -4.45 5.50 32.62
N GLY A 15 -4.77 4.36 32.00
CA GLY A 15 -3.76 3.34 31.64
C GLY A 15 -2.73 3.82 30.60
N ALA A 16 -3.13 4.60 29.59
CA ALA A 16 -2.22 5.15 28.58
C ALA A 16 -1.30 6.24 29.17
N ILE A 17 -1.84 7.07 30.06
CA ILE A 17 -1.07 8.08 30.81
C ILE A 17 -0.01 7.41 31.68
N ASP A 18 -0.39 6.35 32.40
CA ASP A 18 0.53 5.64 33.30
C ASP A 18 1.63 4.89 32.54
N LEU A 19 1.35 4.38 31.34
CA LEU A 19 2.36 3.73 30.48
C LEU A 19 3.40 4.73 29.94
N ILE A 20 2.95 5.90 29.45
CA ILE A 20 3.84 6.96 28.95
C ILE A 20 4.70 7.51 30.09
N ALA A 21 4.08 7.80 31.23
CA ALA A 21 4.79 8.26 32.42
C ALA A 21 5.78 7.21 32.92
N GLY A 22 5.41 5.93 32.95
CA GLY A 22 6.27 4.81 33.34
C GLY A 22 7.49 4.65 32.43
N THR A 23 7.30 4.79 31.12
CA THR A 23 8.38 4.68 30.13
C THR A 23 9.35 5.86 30.25
N LEU A 24 8.84 7.09 30.33
CA LEU A 24 9.65 8.30 30.48
C LEU A 24 10.41 8.32 31.82
N GLY A 25 9.76 7.86 32.88
CA GLY A 25 10.40 7.61 34.17
C GLY A 25 11.56 6.60 34.05
N GLY A 26 11.34 5.46 33.39
CA GLY A 26 12.36 4.45 33.17
C GLY A 26 13.57 4.96 32.38
N VAL A 27 13.32 5.79 31.35
CA VAL A 27 14.39 6.47 30.59
C VAL A 27 15.18 7.43 31.50
N ALA A 28 14.48 8.26 32.28
CA ALA A 28 15.13 9.19 33.22
C ALA A 28 15.99 8.46 34.27
N ASN A 29 15.52 7.33 34.79
CA ASN A 29 16.25 6.48 35.72
C ASN A 29 17.59 5.99 35.11
N VAL A 30 17.53 5.44 33.89
CA VAL A 30 18.73 4.93 33.20
C VAL A 30 19.72 6.06 32.91
N TYR A 31 19.25 7.20 32.39
CA TYR A 31 20.12 8.34 32.09
C TYR A 31 20.76 8.93 33.35
N ALA A 32 19.98 9.16 34.41
CA ALA A 32 20.49 9.70 35.67
C ALA A 32 21.48 8.77 36.36
N GLY A 33 21.27 7.45 36.25
CA GLY A 33 22.11 6.45 36.90
C GLY A 33 23.37 6.06 36.11
N GLN A 34 23.41 6.33 34.80
CA GLN A 34 24.45 5.80 33.91
C GLN A 34 25.89 6.17 34.31
N PRO A 35 26.23 7.41 34.70
CA PRO A 35 27.60 7.76 35.08
C PRO A 35 28.17 6.91 36.22
N LEU A 36 27.37 6.67 37.25
CA LEU A 36 27.78 5.86 38.40
C LEU A 36 27.74 4.36 38.09
N ASP A 37 26.86 3.91 37.19
CA ASP A 37 26.86 2.52 36.70
C ASP A 37 28.14 2.22 35.89
N THR A 38 28.55 3.13 35.01
CA THR A 38 29.82 3.01 34.27
C THR A 38 31.01 2.92 35.21
N VAL A 39 31.07 3.76 36.24
CA VAL A 39 32.14 3.72 37.26
C VAL A 39 32.10 2.41 38.07
N LYS A 40 30.91 1.94 38.46
CA LYS A 40 30.73 0.65 39.16
C LYS A 40 31.38 -0.48 38.36
N VAL A 41 31.00 -0.62 37.08
CA VAL A 41 31.47 -1.72 36.24
C VAL A 41 32.99 -1.67 36.05
N LYS A 42 33.57 -0.48 35.82
CA LYS A 42 35.03 -0.32 35.67
C LYS A 42 35.80 -0.72 36.93
N VAL A 43 35.33 -0.29 38.10
CA VAL A 43 35.96 -0.61 39.40
C VAL A 43 35.85 -2.10 39.74
N GLN A 44 34.74 -2.75 39.38
CA GLN A 44 34.54 -4.19 39.59
C GLN A 44 35.41 -5.05 38.65
N THR A 45 35.59 -4.58 37.42
CA THR A 45 36.24 -5.33 36.33
C THR A 45 37.76 -5.16 36.34
N PHE A 46 38.24 -3.96 36.67
CA PHE A 46 39.66 -3.61 36.65
C PHE A 46 40.16 -3.17 38.03
N PRO A 47 40.14 -4.07 39.03
CA PRO A 47 40.42 -3.71 40.42
C PRO A 47 41.85 -3.22 40.64
N HIS A 48 42.80 -3.57 39.75
CA HIS A 48 44.21 -3.13 39.79
C HIS A 48 44.45 -1.77 39.12
N LEU A 49 43.61 -1.39 38.16
CA LEU A 49 43.67 -0.07 37.50
C LEU A 49 42.92 0.98 38.31
N TYR A 50 41.82 0.59 38.97
CA TYR A 50 40.96 1.49 39.73
C TYR A 50 40.76 1.00 41.17
N ASN A 51 41.60 1.51 42.07
CA ASN A 51 41.54 1.19 43.50
C ASN A 51 40.38 1.88 44.23
N ASN A 52 39.93 3.03 43.72
CA ASN A 52 38.83 3.82 44.30
C ASN A 52 37.89 4.34 43.20
N TRP A 53 36.59 4.36 43.48
CA TRP A 53 35.57 4.83 42.56
C TRP A 53 35.67 6.33 42.25
N VAL A 54 36.14 7.14 43.21
CA VAL A 54 36.38 8.58 42.99
C VAL A 54 37.50 8.80 41.98
N THR A 55 38.58 8.03 42.10
CA THR A 55 39.69 8.04 41.14
C THR A 55 39.23 7.57 39.77
N CYS A 56 38.48 6.47 39.70
CA CYS A 56 37.89 5.97 38.45
C CYS A 56 36.98 7.00 37.76
N LEU A 57 36.14 7.71 38.52
CA LEU A 57 35.27 8.75 38.01
C LEU A 57 36.08 9.92 37.44
N LYS A 58 37.07 10.41 38.20
CA LYS A 58 37.94 11.52 37.80
C LYS A 58 38.78 11.18 36.57
N ASP A 59 39.35 9.98 36.52
CA ASP A 59 40.20 9.53 35.41
C ASP A 59 39.36 9.27 34.16
N THR A 60 38.18 8.67 34.29
CA THR A 60 37.26 8.49 33.16
C THR A 60 36.82 9.85 32.60
N TYR A 61 36.48 10.81 33.46
CA TYR A 61 36.13 12.16 33.02
C TYR A 61 37.30 12.88 32.34
N ARG A 62 38.52 12.73 32.87
CA ARG A 62 39.72 13.37 32.30
C ARG A 62 40.14 12.77 30.96
N LEU A 63 40.00 11.46 30.78
CA LEU A 63 40.47 10.75 29.59
C LEU A 63 39.43 10.72 28.46
N ASP A 64 38.15 10.49 28.79
CA ASP A 64 37.07 10.27 27.81
C ASP A 64 36.00 11.38 27.80
N GLY A 65 36.12 12.37 28.69
CA GLY A 65 35.11 13.41 28.90
C GLY A 65 33.76 12.88 29.40
N VAL A 66 32.74 13.72 29.35
CA VAL A 66 31.35 13.35 29.74
C VAL A 66 30.84 12.16 28.93
N ARG A 67 31.22 12.04 27.65
CA ARG A 67 30.82 10.93 26.78
C ARG A 67 31.35 9.57 27.26
N GLY A 68 32.48 9.54 27.97
CA GLY A 68 32.99 8.33 28.61
C GLY A 68 32.11 7.80 29.73
N LEU A 69 31.50 8.70 30.51
CA LEU A 69 30.62 8.34 31.63
C LEU A 69 29.27 7.76 31.17
N TYR A 70 28.83 8.13 29.97
CA TYR A 70 27.62 7.60 29.32
C TYR A 70 27.92 6.45 28.33
N ALA A 71 29.09 5.82 28.45
CA ALA A 71 29.43 4.66 27.64
C ALA A 71 28.53 3.46 28.01
N GLY A 72 27.71 3.00 27.05
CA GLY A 72 26.82 1.85 27.23
C GLY A 72 25.36 2.18 27.55
N THR A 73 24.94 3.45 27.45
CA THR A 73 23.54 3.86 27.69
C THR A 73 22.55 3.17 26.74
N LEU A 74 22.89 3.03 25.46
CA LEU A 74 21.97 2.45 24.47
C LEU A 74 21.68 0.96 24.74
N PRO A 75 22.68 0.09 24.96
CA PRO A 75 22.44 -1.27 25.45
C PRO A 75 21.68 -1.32 26.79
N ALA A 76 21.95 -0.39 27.71
CA ALA A 76 21.26 -0.34 29.01
C ALA A 76 19.77 0.03 28.88
N LEU A 77 19.42 0.96 27.99
CA LEU A 77 18.02 1.29 27.67
C LEU A 77 17.31 0.12 27.01
N ALA A 78 17.96 -0.53 26.04
CA ALA A 78 17.40 -1.69 25.36
C ALA A 78 17.17 -2.87 26.33
N ALA A 79 18.13 -3.12 27.23
CA ALA A 79 17.99 -4.14 28.28
C ALA A 79 16.84 -3.80 29.24
N ASN A 80 16.72 -2.55 29.68
CA ASN A 80 15.63 -2.11 30.56
C ASN A 80 14.25 -2.26 29.90
N VAL A 81 14.12 -1.95 28.60
CA VAL A 81 12.85 -2.14 27.87
C VAL A 81 12.53 -3.62 27.73
N ALA A 82 13.51 -4.45 27.36
CA ALA A 82 13.32 -5.89 27.22
C ALA A 82 12.98 -6.58 28.55
N GLU A 83 13.66 -6.19 29.63
CA GLU A 83 13.40 -6.68 30.98
C GLU A 83 11.97 -6.36 31.43
N ASN A 84 11.55 -5.10 31.32
CA ASN A 84 10.20 -4.70 31.71
C ASN A 84 9.13 -5.43 30.88
N ALA A 85 9.33 -5.57 29.56
CA ALA A 85 8.40 -6.30 28.71
C ALA A 85 8.25 -7.76 29.14
N VAL A 86 9.35 -8.44 29.47
CA VAL A 86 9.34 -9.83 29.93
C VAL A 86 8.76 -9.94 31.34
N LEU A 87 9.11 -9.03 32.25
CA LEU A 87 8.59 -9.01 33.61
C LEU A 87 7.07 -8.81 33.61
N PHE A 88 6.53 -7.82 32.88
CA PHE A 88 5.08 -7.60 32.80
C PHE A 88 4.34 -8.78 32.15
N THR A 89 4.97 -9.46 31.19
CA THR A 89 4.38 -10.64 30.54
C THR A 89 4.41 -11.86 31.45
N ALA A 90 5.55 -12.15 32.10
CA ALA A 90 5.75 -13.34 32.92
C ALA A 90 5.15 -13.23 34.32
N TYR A 91 5.11 -12.02 34.90
CA TYR A 91 4.63 -11.78 36.26
C TYR A 91 3.18 -12.22 36.45
N GLY A 92 2.27 -11.89 35.52
CA GLY A 92 0.87 -12.31 35.61
C GLY A 92 0.67 -13.84 35.55
N TYR A 93 1.52 -14.56 34.81
CA TYR A 93 1.50 -16.03 34.81
C TYR A 93 2.09 -16.61 36.11
N CYS A 94 3.17 -16.01 36.62
CA CYS A 94 3.78 -16.43 37.89
C CYS A 94 2.84 -16.19 39.08
N GLN A 95 2.10 -15.08 39.09
CA GLN A 95 1.07 -14.80 40.09
C GLN A 95 -0.04 -15.85 40.08
N LYS A 96 -0.50 -16.29 38.90
CA LYS A 96 -1.49 -17.37 38.81
C LYS A 96 -0.94 -18.69 39.31
N LEU A 97 0.30 -19.04 38.98
CA LEU A 97 0.95 -20.27 39.44
C LEU A 97 1.12 -20.28 40.97
N VAL A 98 1.62 -19.20 41.56
CA VAL A 98 1.78 -19.07 43.02
C VAL A 98 0.43 -18.98 43.72
N GLY A 99 -0.54 -18.27 43.13
CA GLY A 99 -1.92 -18.18 43.64
C GLY A 99 -2.61 -19.54 43.70
N VAL A 100 -2.50 -20.36 42.65
CA VAL A 100 -3.02 -21.74 42.62
C VAL A 100 -2.31 -22.62 43.66
N ALA A 101 -0.98 -22.52 43.76
CA ALA A 101 -0.20 -23.28 44.75
C ALA A 101 -0.52 -22.88 46.20
N ALA A 102 -0.90 -21.62 46.44
CA ALA A 102 -1.30 -21.09 47.73
C ALA A 102 -2.82 -21.21 48.01
N GLY A 103 -3.60 -21.82 47.12
CA GLY A 103 -5.04 -22.02 47.29
C GLY A 103 -5.91 -20.76 47.15
N ARG A 104 -5.46 -19.75 46.40
CA ARG A 104 -6.18 -18.49 46.15
C ARG A 104 -7.02 -18.60 44.87
N SER A 105 -8.30 -18.21 44.95
CA SER A 105 -9.24 -18.19 43.82
C SER A 105 -9.10 -16.99 42.88
N ASP A 106 -8.50 -15.90 43.36
CA ASP A 106 -8.20 -14.70 42.58
C ASP A 106 -6.84 -14.10 42.98
N VAL A 107 -6.11 -13.60 41.99
CA VAL A 107 -4.77 -12.99 42.13
C VAL A 107 -4.82 -11.72 42.98
N SER A 108 -5.97 -11.05 43.02
CA SER A 108 -6.23 -9.87 43.85
C SER A 108 -6.12 -10.12 45.36
N ASN A 109 -6.26 -11.38 45.80
CA ASN A 109 -6.25 -11.77 47.22
C ASN A 109 -4.91 -12.35 47.70
N MET A 110 -3.83 -12.17 46.92
CA MET A 110 -2.50 -12.69 47.26
C MET A 110 -1.81 -11.83 48.32
N THR A 111 -1.11 -12.48 49.26
CA THR A 111 -0.34 -11.76 50.28
C THR A 111 0.89 -11.06 49.68
N PRO A 112 1.45 -10.02 50.32
CA PRO A 112 2.68 -9.37 49.84
C PRO A 112 3.85 -10.35 49.67
N LEU A 113 3.92 -11.39 50.51
CA LEU A 113 4.93 -12.44 50.42
C LEU A 113 4.69 -13.33 49.19
N GLU A 114 3.45 -13.72 48.92
CA GLU A 114 3.06 -14.48 47.72
C GLU A 114 3.33 -13.69 46.41
N ASN A 115 3.10 -12.37 46.43
CA ASN A 115 3.45 -11.48 45.32
C ASN A 115 4.97 -11.33 45.15
N ALA A 116 5.73 -11.23 46.23
CA ALA A 116 7.19 -11.22 46.18
C ALA A 116 7.76 -12.52 45.59
N PHE A 117 7.22 -13.69 45.98
CA PHE A 117 7.58 -14.98 45.37
C PHE A 117 7.24 -15.04 43.88
N SER A 118 6.09 -14.49 43.49
CA SER A 118 5.68 -14.40 42.08
C SER A 118 6.64 -13.52 41.26
N GLY A 119 7.12 -12.42 41.85
CA GLY A 119 8.16 -11.56 41.28
C GLY A 119 9.50 -12.27 41.13
N SER A 120 9.95 -12.98 42.16
CA SER A 120 11.17 -13.80 42.11
C SER A 120 11.12 -14.91 41.06
N LEU A 121 9.95 -15.53 40.84
CA LEU A 121 9.76 -16.54 39.80
C LEU A 121 9.77 -15.90 38.39
N ALA A 122 9.13 -14.74 38.22
CA ALA A 122 9.16 -13.98 36.97
C ALA A 122 10.57 -13.50 36.61
N ALA A 123 11.39 -13.19 37.62
CA ALA A 123 12.77 -12.76 37.46
C ALA A 123 13.68 -13.82 36.80
N VAL A 124 13.32 -15.12 36.84
CA VAL A 124 14.03 -16.18 36.10
C VAL A 124 13.91 -15.99 34.59
N PHE A 125 12.73 -15.59 34.11
CA PHE A 125 12.49 -15.31 32.70
C PHE A 125 13.16 -14.00 32.27
N ALA A 126 13.15 -13.00 33.14
CA ALA A 126 13.87 -11.75 32.92
C ALA A 126 15.40 -11.99 32.82
N ALA A 127 15.97 -12.81 33.70
CA ALA A 127 17.39 -13.18 33.68
C ALA A 127 17.82 -13.85 32.35
N ALA A 128 16.94 -14.65 31.74
CA ALA A 128 17.19 -15.28 30.44
C ALA A 128 17.38 -14.25 29.31
N VAL A 129 16.70 -13.11 29.38
CA VAL A 129 16.79 -12.04 28.36
C VAL A 129 17.87 -11.00 28.72
N LEU A 130 18.09 -10.77 30.01
CA LEU A 130 19.12 -9.86 30.52
C LEU A 130 20.54 -10.40 30.32
N CYS A 131 20.77 -11.69 30.53
CA CYS A 131 22.13 -12.24 30.51
C CYS A 131 22.87 -11.98 29.16
N PRO A 132 22.26 -12.21 27.98
CA PRO A 132 22.91 -11.89 26.71
C PRO A 132 23.19 -10.38 26.51
N THR A 133 22.26 -9.52 26.90
CA THR A 133 22.36 -8.07 26.67
C THR A 133 23.40 -7.43 27.59
N GLU A 134 23.44 -7.84 28.86
CA GLU A 134 24.47 -7.41 29.82
C GLU A 134 25.86 -7.95 29.45
N LEU A 135 25.97 -9.20 28.99
CA LEU A 135 27.24 -9.78 28.58
C LEU A 135 27.88 -9.01 27.42
N VAL A 136 27.07 -8.62 26.42
CA VAL A 136 27.53 -7.78 25.30
C VAL A 136 27.95 -6.40 25.80
N LYS A 137 27.18 -5.77 26.71
CA LYS A 137 27.55 -4.48 27.34
C LYS A 137 28.90 -4.58 28.07
N CYS A 138 29.10 -5.59 28.91
CA CYS A 138 30.33 -5.78 29.68
C CYS A 138 31.55 -6.00 28.77
N ARG A 139 31.42 -6.82 27.71
CA ARG A 139 32.51 -7.04 26.74
C ARG A 139 32.86 -5.76 25.96
N LEU A 140 31.87 -4.98 25.55
CA LEU A 140 32.09 -3.69 24.90
C LEU A 140 32.81 -2.68 25.80
N GLN A 141 32.40 -2.60 27.07
CA GLN A 141 33.04 -1.72 28.05
C GLN A 141 34.49 -2.15 28.33
N ALA A 142 34.76 -3.45 28.47
CA ALA A 142 36.11 -3.97 28.67
C ALA A 142 37.02 -3.74 27.45
N ALA A 143 36.52 -4.02 26.24
CA ALA A 143 37.27 -3.81 25.01
C ALA A 143 37.61 -2.33 24.78
N ARG A 144 36.71 -1.41 25.16
CA ARG A 144 36.97 0.04 25.12
C ARG A 144 38.10 0.46 26.07
N GLU A 145 38.14 -0.09 27.29
CA GLU A 145 39.26 0.15 28.23
C GLU A 145 40.59 -0.40 27.70
N MET A 146 40.55 -1.52 26.99
CA MET A 146 41.72 -2.08 26.30
C MET A 146 42.06 -1.36 24.98
N LYS A 147 41.39 -0.23 24.67
CA LYS A 147 41.52 0.55 23.42
C LYS A 147 41.29 -0.28 22.14
N GLN A 148 40.53 -1.36 22.23
CA GLN A 148 40.15 -2.19 21.08
C GLN A 148 38.91 -1.63 20.40
N LYS A 149 38.98 -1.44 19.08
CA LYS A 149 37.82 -1.04 18.27
C LYS A 149 36.87 -2.23 18.11
N CYS A 150 35.72 -2.16 18.78
CA CYS A 150 34.67 -3.17 18.67
C CYS A 150 33.30 -2.49 18.59
N THR A 151 32.37 -3.14 17.91
CA THR A 151 30.95 -2.74 17.83
C THR A 151 30.09 -3.81 18.47
N PRO A 152 28.85 -3.50 18.89
CA PRO A 152 27.94 -4.52 19.40
C PRO A 152 27.79 -5.71 18.45
N ALA A 153 27.72 -5.45 17.15
CA ALA A 153 27.62 -6.48 16.12
C ALA A 153 28.90 -7.33 15.99
N SER A 154 30.09 -6.74 16.16
CA SER A 154 31.33 -7.52 16.14
C SER A 154 31.43 -8.42 17.37
N VAL A 155 31.10 -7.91 18.56
CA VAL A 155 31.12 -8.68 19.81
C VAL A 155 30.15 -9.87 19.75
N CYS A 156 28.93 -9.67 19.26
CA CYS A 156 27.97 -10.76 19.07
C CYS A 156 28.47 -11.80 18.07
N ARG A 157 29.10 -11.37 16.97
CA ARG A 157 29.67 -12.27 15.95
C ARG A 157 30.80 -13.12 16.52
N ASP A 158 31.70 -12.51 17.28
CA ASP A 158 32.86 -13.19 17.87
C ASP A 158 32.40 -14.19 18.94
N MET A 159 31.44 -13.83 19.79
CA MET A 159 30.84 -14.73 20.77
C MET A 159 30.19 -15.96 20.13
N TYR A 160 29.43 -15.76 19.05
CA TYR A 160 28.79 -16.85 18.31
C TYR A 160 29.84 -17.77 17.65
N ARG A 161 30.92 -17.20 17.10
CA ARG A 161 32.02 -17.98 16.51
C ARG A 161 32.80 -18.79 17.55
N GLU A 162 33.04 -18.23 18.74
CA GLU A 162 33.83 -18.88 19.78
C GLU A 162 33.07 -20.00 20.51
N LYS A 163 31.80 -19.79 20.86
CA LYS A 163 31.04 -20.67 21.77
C LYS A 163 29.60 -20.97 21.33
N GLY A 164 29.22 -20.57 20.12
CA GLY A 164 27.85 -20.71 19.60
C GLY A 164 26.82 -19.98 20.46
N LEU A 165 25.56 -20.45 20.42
CA LEU A 165 24.46 -19.86 21.19
C LEU A 165 24.68 -19.92 22.71
N ARG A 166 25.41 -20.93 23.22
CA ARG A 166 25.72 -21.05 24.65
C ARG A 166 26.65 -19.93 25.15
N GLY A 167 27.43 -19.33 24.25
CA GLY A 167 28.31 -18.20 24.57
C GLY A 167 27.59 -16.97 25.09
N PHE A 168 26.32 -16.77 24.70
CA PHE A 168 25.50 -15.62 25.13
C PHE A 168 24.98 -15.73 26.56
N PHE A 169 25.09 -16.91 27.18
CA PHE A 169 24.58 -17.17 28.53
C PHE A 169 25.71 -17.37 29.55
N VAL A 170 26.93 -16.94 29.22
CA VAL A 170 28.05 -16.91 30.16
C VAL A 170 27.75 -15.91 31.27
N GLY A 171 27.67 -16.40 32.51
CA GLY A 171 27.23 -15.60 33.66
C GLY A 171 25.76 -15.80 34.05
N MET A 172 25.03 -16.72 33.43
CA MET A 172 23.63 -17.00 33.79
C MET A 172 23.46 -17.35 35.28
N THR A 173 24.33 -18.20 35.84
CA THR A 173 24.26 -18.59 37.26
C THR A 173 24.39 -17.40 38.21
N PRO A 174 25.43 -16.54 38.12
CA PRO A 174 25.47 -15.32 38.93
C PRO A 174 24.35 -14.33 38.60
N THR A 175 23.84 -14.26 37.36
CA THR A 175 22.66 -13.43 37.03
C THR A 175 21.41 -13.93 37.78
N LEU A 176 21.13 -15.23 37.79
CA LEU A 176 20.01 -15.79 38.54
C LEU A 176 20.17 -15.61 40.07
N ALA A 177 21.38 -15.81 40.58
CA ALA A 177 21.72 -15.56 41.99
C ALA A 177 21.61 -14.08 42.39
N ARG A 178 21.64 -13.17 41.41
CA ARG A 178 21.41 -11.73 41.59
C ARG A 178 19.92 -11.40 41.55
N GLU A 179 19.22 -11.83 40.49
CA GLU A 179 17.82 -11.43 40.25
C GLU A 179 16.86 -12.03 41.27
N VAL A 180 16.89 -13.35 41.49
CA VAL A 180 15.87 -14.06 42.27
C VAL A 180 15.83 -13.61 43.74
N PRO A 181 16.97 -13.49 44.46
CA PRO A 181 16.98 -12.96 45.84
C PRO A 181 16.78 -11.45 45.89
N GLY A 182 17.19 -10.72 44.85
CA GLY A 182 17.10 -9.27 44.78
C GLY A 182 15.65 -8.78 44.88
N TYR A 183 14.75 -9.33 44.07
CA TYR A 183 13.33 -8.98 44.10
C TYR A 183 12.68 -9.27 45.46
N PHE A 184 13.06 -10.37 46.11
CA PHE A 184 12.57 -10.70 47.46
C PHE A 184 13.01 -9.67 48.50
N CYS A 185 14.30 -9.32 48.52
CA CYS A 185 14.84 -8.32 49.45
C CYS A 185 14.30 -6.91 49.18
N PHE A 186 14.07 -6.54 47.91
CA PHE A 186 13.47 -5.27 47.54
C PHE A 186 12.06 -5.12 48.11
N PHE A 187 11.16 -6.07 47.80
CA PHE A 187 9.77 -5.99 48.25
C PHE A 187 9.65 -6.13 49.76
N GLY A 188 10.46 -7.00 50.40
CA GLY A 188 10.48 -7.13 51.85
C GLY A 188 10.86 -5.83 52.56
N ALA A 189 11.94 -5.16 52.12
CA ALA A 189 12.36 -3.89 52.70
C ALA A 189 11.44 -2.72 52.34
N TYR A 190 10.91 -2.70 51.11
CA TYR A 190 9.96 -1.69 50.63
C TYR A 190 8.66 -1.71 51.45
N GLU A 191 8.03 -2.88 51.60
CA GLU A 191 6.79 -3.04 52.35
C GLU A 191 6.96 -2.80 53.85
N THR A 192 8.08 -3.23 54.42
CA THR A 192 8.41 -2.95 55.83
C THR A 192 8.60 -1.45 56.06
N CYS A 193 9.28 -0.75 55.14
CA CYS A 193 9.48 0.69 55.24
C CYS A 193 8.16 1.45 55.12
N ARG A 194 7.27 1.05 54.19
CA ARG A 194 5.92 1.64 54.07
C ARG A 194 5.07 1.42 55.31
N TYR A 195 5.15 0.24 55.91
CA TYR A 195 4.44 -0.06 57.16
C TYR A 195 4.91 0.82 58.32
N LEU A 196 6.22 1.03 58.47
CA LEU A 196 6.79 1.88 59.52
C LEU A 196 6.52 3.39 59.30
N LEU A 197 6.26 3.80 58.06
CA LEU A 197 6.02 5.21 57.70
C LEU A 197 4.54 5.61 57.66
N ALA A 198 3.63 4.64 57.84
CA ALA A 198 2.18 4.85 57.97
C ALA A 198 1.80 5.16 59.42
N SER A 199 0.96 6.17 59.65
CA SER A 199 0.40 6.52 60.96
C SER A 199 -0.77 5.59 61.35
N GLU A 200 -1.11 5.49 62.65
CA GLU A 200 -2.09 4.52 63.19
C GLU A 200 -3.49 4.58 62.55
N ASP A 201 -3.89 5.73 62.00
CA ASP A 201 -5.19 5.92 61.29
C ASP A 201 -5.08 5.98 59.75
N GLN A 202 -3.90 5.70 59.16
CA GLN A 202 -3.64 5.88 57.73
C GLN A 202 -3.35 4.55 57.02
N SER A 203 -4.01 4.31 55.88
CA SER A 203 -3.72 3.11 55.08
C SER A 203 -2.35 3.20 54.39
N LYS A 204 -1.70 2.05 54.16
CA LYS A 204 -0.37 1.98 53.50
C LYS A 204 -0.33 2.69 52.15
N GLU A 205 -1.48 2.82 51.47
CA GLU A 205 -1.64 3.41 50.14
C GLU A 205 -1.69 4.94 50.14
N GLU A 206 -1.84 5.58 51.32
CA GLU A 206 -2.06 7.02 51.43
C GLU A 206 -0.82 7.81 51.89
N ILE A 207 0.33 7.15 52.11
CA ILE A 207 1.56 7.76 52.67
C ILE A 207 2.20 8.89 51.81
N GLY A 208 1.69 9.13 50.60
CA GLY A 208 2.14 10.17 49.70
C GLY A 208 3.42 9.82 48.92
N LEU A 209 3.70 10.59 47.85
CA LEU A 209 4.79 10.31 46.90
C LEU A 209 6.17 10.28 47.57
N PHE A 210 6.46 11.26 48.43
CA PHE A 210 7.79 11.39 49.03
C PHE A 210 8.15 10.20 49.94
N LYS A 211 7.22 9.76 50.79
CA LYS A 211 7.43 8.58 51.66
C LYS A 211 7.48 7.30 50.84
N THR A 212 6.75 7.23 49.73
CA THR A 212 6.81 6.10 48.77
C THR A 212 8.16 6.03 48.06
N ALA A 213 8.70 7.16 47.60
CA ALA A 213 10.03 7.25 46.98
C ALA A 213 11.16 6.93 47.97
N LEU A 214 11.02 7.35 49.23
CA LEU A 214 11.93 6.98 50.31
C LEU A 214 11.90 5.46 50.56
N SER A 215 10.70 4.87 50.62
CA SER A 215 10.52 3.42 50.75
C SER A 215 11.15 2.67 49.58
N GLY A 216 11.00 3.17 48.35
CA GLY A 216 11.63 2.64 47.15
C GLY A 216 13.16 2.70 47.19
N SER A 217 13.71 3.79 47.74
CA SER A 217 15.16 3.95 47.92
C SER A 217 15.72 2.99 48.98
N VAL A 218 15.00 2.80 50.09
CA VAL A 218 15.35 1.81 51.13
C VAL A 218 15.28 0.38 50.58
N GLY A 219 14.22 0.07 49.82
CA GLY A 219 14.09 -1.21 49.10
C GLY A 219 15.24 -1.44 48.13
N GLY A 220 15.60 -0.43 47.34
CA GLY A 220 16.72 -0.49 46.39
C GLY A 220 18.09 -0.71 47.07
N MET A 221 18.36 -0.04 48.19
CA MET A 221 19.60 -0.25 48.95
C MET A 221 19.66 -1.64 49.59
N ALA A 222 18.55 -2.16 50.10
CA ALA A 222 18.47 -3.52 50.64
C ALA A 222 18.69 -4.58 49.55
N LEU A 223 18.09 -4.38 48.37
CA LEU A 223 18.36 -5.20 47.18
C LEU A 223 19.84 -5.17 46.85
N TRP A 224 20.44 -4.00 46.60
CA TRP A 224 21.83 -3.94 46.13
C TRP A 224 22.82 -4.47 47.15
N THR A 225 22.57 -4.26 48.44
CA THR A 225 23.45 -4.77 49.51
C THR A 225 23.38 -6.29 49.62
N SER A 226 22.23 -6.91 49.39
CA SER A 226 22.08 -8.37 49.47
C SER A 226 22.67 -9.10 48.25
N ILE A 227 22.51 -8.54 47.05
CA ILE A 227 22.91 -9.20 45.79
C ILE A 227 24.34 -8.86 45.34
N PHE A 228 24.99 -7.87 45.97
CA PHE A 228 26.26 -7.32 45.48
C PHE A 228 27.37 -8.38 45.27
N PRO A 229 27.55 -9.38 46.16
CA PRO A 229 28.53 -10.44 45.94
C PRO A 229 28.29 -11.19 44.62
N ALA A 230 27.03 -11.48 44.28
CA ALA A 230 26.68 -12.11 43.01
C ALA A 230 26.93 -11.17 41.82
N ASP A 231 26.65 -9.87 41.95
CA ASP A 231 26.90 -8.86 40.91
C ASP A 231 28.41 -8.70 40.59
N VAL A 232 29.28 -8.71 41.62
CA VAL A 232 30.75 -8.65 41.40
C VAL A 232 31.26 -9.89 40.68
N VAL A 233 30.80 -11.07 41.10
CA VAL A 233 31.18 -12.35 40.45
C VAL A 233 30.68 -12.38 39.01
N LYS A 234 29.45 -11.91 38.77
CA LYS A 234 28.86 -11.78 37.43
C LYS A 234 29.73 -10.92 36.51
N SER A 235 30.07 -9.69 36.93
CA SER A 235 30.87 -8.75 36.14
C SER A 235 32.23 -9.35 35.76
N ARG A 236 32.91 -10.03 36.69
CA ARG A 236 34.20 -10.68 36.40
C ARG A 236 34.06 -11.87 35.46
N MET A 237 33.04 -12.70 35.64
CA MET A 237 32.74 -13.84 34.75
C MET A 237 32.41 -13.43 33.32
N GLN A 238 31.65 -12.34 33.17
CA GLN A 238 31.22 -11.85 31.85
C GLN A 238 32.39 -11.22 31.08
N VAL A 239 33.36 -10.62 31.77
CA VAL A 239 34.57 -10.05 31.16
C VAL A 239 35.64 -11.11 30.88
N SER A 240 35.89 -12.04 31.81
CA SER A 240 36.86 -13.13 31.61
C SER A 240 36.39 -14.14 30.55
N GLY A 241 35.10 -14.16 30.23
CA GLY A 241 34.51 -15.06 29.25
C GLY A 241 34.38 -16.51 29.73
N GLY A 242 34.56 -16.79 31.02
CA GLY A 242 34.43 -18.13 31.61
C GLY A 242 34.86 -18.24 33.08
N GLY A 243 34.53 -19.37 33.71
CA GLY A 243 34.80 -19.68 35.13
C GLY A 243 33.56 -20.22 35.86
N SER A 244 33.74 -20.89 37.00
CA SER A 244 32.62 -21.32 37.84
C SER A 244 32.35 -20.30 38.95
N PHE A 245 31.07 -20.11 39.29
CA PHE A 245 30.62 -19.13 40.28
C PHE A 245 31.39 -19.24 41.61
N GLY A 246 31.47 -20.45 42.18
CA GLY A 246 32.19 -20.69 43.44
C GLY A 246 33.70 -20.47 43.35
N ARG A 247 34.34 -20.82 42.22
CA ARG A 247 35.78 -20.60 42.03
C ARG A 247 36.12 -19.12 42.02
N ILE A 248 35.31 -18.29 41.37
CA ILE A 248 35.55 -16.85 41.29
C ILE A 248 35.28 -16.16 42.63
N ILE A 249 34.31 -16.63 43.42
CA ILE A 249 34.14 -16.16 44.81
C ILE A 249 35.41 -16.43 45.62
N VAL A 250 35.93 -17.66 45.57
CA VAL A 250 37.16 -18.04 46.30
C VAL A 250 38.35 -17.19 45.83
N GLU A 251 38.47 -16.95 44.53
CA GLU A 251 39.54 -16.13 43.95
C GLU A 251 39.46 -14.67 44.41
N ILE A 252 38.28 -14.05 44.43
CA ILE A 252 38.07 -12.69 44.94
C ILE A 252 38.43 -12.63 46.43
N VAL A 253 37.94 -13.57 47.24
CA VAL A 253 38.18 -13.56 48.70
C VAL A 253 39.65 -13.81 49.00
N ARG A 254 40.33 -14.68 48.26
CA ARG A 254 41.76 -14.97 48.43
C ARG A 254 42.66 -13.79 48.04
N ASN A 255 42.33 -13.09 46.96
CA ASN A 255 43.19 -12.04 46.40
C ASN A 255 42.86 -10.63 46.91
N GLU A 256 41.60 -10.36 47.26
CA GLU A 256 41.09 -9.01 47.63
C GLU A 256 40.38 -8.99 49.00
N GLY A 257 40.26 -10.14 49.66
CA GLY A 257 39.51 -10.28 50.91
C GLY A 257 37.99 -10.19 50.73
N LEU A 258 37.24 -10.34 51.84
CA LEU A 258 35.78 -10.27 51.83
C LEU A 258 35.23 -8.92 51.33
N ARG A 259 35.99 -7.83 51.50
CA ARG A 259 35.63 -6.49 51.00
C ARG A 259 35.64 -6.42 49.47
N GLY A 260 36.37 -7.31 48.78
CA GLY A 260 36.38 -7.41 47.32
C GLY A 260 35.01 -7.75 46.73
N LEU A 261 34.20 -8.53 47.44
CA LEU A 261 32.82 -8.90 47.03
C LEU A 261 31.84 -7.72 47.08
N TYR A 262 32.24 -6.60 47.69
CA TYR A 262 31.43 -5.39 47.85
C TYR A 262 32.02 -4.16 47.15
N LYS A 263 33.03 -4.37 46.29
CA LYS A 263 33.75 -3.29 45.60
C LYS A 263 32.85 -2.60 44.57
N GLY A 264 32.45 -1.36 44.86
CA GLY A 264 31.50 -0.58 44.05
C GLY A 264 30.10 -0.45 44.65
N LEU A 265 29.84 -0.96 45.86
CA LEU A 265 28.52 -0.86 46.50
C LEU A 265 28.13 0.59 46.78
N LEU A 266 29.06 1.41 47.29
CA LEU A 266 28.81 2.80 47.63
C LEU A 266 28.33 3.66 46.43
N PRO A 267 29.04 3.70 45.27
CA PRO A 267 28.52 4.42 44.10
C PRO A 267 27.20 3.83 43.58
N THR A 268 26.93 2.55 43.81
CA THR A 268 25.66 1.90 43.42
C THR A 268 24.49 2.33 44.32
N ASN A 269 24.70 2.46 45.63
CA ASN A 269 23.69 2.97 46.55
C ASN A 269 23.42 4.47 46.31
N ILE A 270 24.48 5.26 46.08
CA ILE A 270 24.33 6.68 45.69
C ILE A 270 23.53 6.80 44.38
N ARG A 271 23.86 5.99 43.38
CA ARG A 271 23.11 5.90 42.11
C ARG A 271 21.65 5.57 42.36
N THR A 272 21.37 4.62 43.25
CA THR A 272 20.02 4.12 43.52
C THR A 272 19.14 5.23 44.12
N CYS A 273 19.65 5.99 45.08
CA CYS A 273 18.93 7.12 45.66
C CYS A 273 18.69 8.24 44.62
N PHE A 274 19.72 8.61 43.85
CA PHE A 274 19.62 9.69 42.86
C PHE A 274 18.71 9.33 41.69
N ALA A 275 18.92 8.15 41.09
CA ALA A 275 18.18 7.70 39.92
C ALA A 275 16.72 7.38 40.23
N SER A 276 16.42 6.89 41.44
CA SER A 276 15.03 6.75 41.93
C SER A 276 14.35 8.11 42.08
N GLY A 277 15.06 9.13 42.58
CA GLY A 277 14.53 10.50 42.62
C GLY A 277 14.17 11.03 41.22
N CYS A 278 15.06 10.86 40.24
CA CYS A 278 14.80 11.26 38.85
C CYS A 278 13.65 10.47 38.20
N LEU A 279 13.54 9.17 38.48
CA LEU A 279 12.43 8.31 38.04
C LEU A 279 11.08 8.87 38.49
N PHE A 280 10.93 9.16 39.78
CA PHE A 280 9.65 9.62 40.34
C PHE A 280 9.29 11.04 39.88
N VAL A 281 10.27 11.95 39.82
CA VAL A 281 10.04 13.30 39.28
C VAL A 281 9.63 13.25 37.81
N ALA A 282 10.34 12.47 36.99
CA ALA A 282 10.01 12.31 35.58
C ALA A 282 8.65 11.62 35.39
N TYR A 283 8.34 10.60 36.19
CA TYR A 283 7.04 9.93 36.16
C TYR A 283 5.90 10.89 36.53
N GLU A 284 6.02 11.64 37.62
CA GLU A 284 4.97 12.58 38.05
C GLU A 284 4.77 13.73 37.07
N GLU A 285 5.86 14.37 36.62
CA GLU A 285 5.75 15.49 35.69
C GLU A 285 5.23 15.01 34.33
N SER A 286 5.67 13.84 33.86
CA SER A 286 5.14 13.24 32.63
C SER A 286 3.68 12.84 32.77
N ARG A 287 3.25 12.36 33.94
CA ARG A 287 1.85 12.03 34.23
C ARG A 287 0.97 13.28 34.24
N LYS A 288 1.40 14.35 34.92
CA LYS A 288 0.71 15.66 34.92
C LYS A 288 0.61 16.26 33.52
N TYR A 289 1.71 16.22 32.76
CA TYR A 289 1.76 16.77 31.41
C TYR A 289 0.92 15.93 30.43
N SER A 290 0.98 14.60 30.52
CA SER A 290 0.16 13.70 29.70
C SER A 290 -1.32 13.81 30.05
N PHE A 291 -1.67 13.97 31.32
CA PHE A 291 -3.03 14.27 31.76
C PHE A 291 -3.53 15.61 31.20
N PHE A 292 -2.69 16.65 31.20
CA PHE A 292 -3.02 17.96 30.62
C PHE A 292 -3.18 17.89 29.09
N LEU A 293 -2.27 17.20 28.39
CA LEU A 293 -2.29 17.05 26.93
C LEU A 293 -3.52 16.25 26.46
N ILE A 294 -3.76 15.10 27.10
CA ILE A 294 -4.86 14.20 26.74
C ILE A 294 -6.21 14.82 27.13
N SER A 295 -6.29 15.53 28.25
CA SER A 295 -7.51 16.27 28.61
C SER A 295 -7.78 17.46 27.66
N ARG A 296 -6.76 18.04 27.03
CA ARG A 296 -6.91 19.10 26.03
C ARG A 296 -7.34 18.57 24.66
N VAL A 297 -6.89 17.36 24.30
CA VAL A 297 -7.31 16.65 23.08
C VAL A 297 -8.76 16.16 23.18
N PHE A 298 -9.22 15.75 24.36
CA PHE A 298 -10.62 15.35 24.60
C PHE A 298 -11.58 16.52 24.91
N SER A 299 -11.07 17.74 25.11
CA SER A 299 -11.90 18.94 25.38
C SER A 299 -12.11 19.85 24.16
N SER A 300 -11.56 19.54 22.99
CA SER A 300 -11.80 20.30 21.76
C SER A 300 -13.00 19.75 20.98
N SER A 301 -14.18 19.86 21.58
CA SER A 301 -15.46 20.00 20.87
C SER A 301 -16.06 21.33 21.29
N VAL A 302 -16.09 22.27 20.35
CA VAL A 302 -16.93 23.49 20.27
C VAL A 302 -17.19 24.26 21.58
N LYS A 303 -16.55 25.44 21.73
CA LYS A 303 -17.11 26.53 22.56
C LYS A 303 -17.96 27.45 21.68
N PRO A 304 -19.26 27.63 21.96
CA PRO A 304 -20.06 28.70 21.37
C PRO A 304 -20.40 29.75 22.45
N GLU A 305 -19.70 30.88 22.49
CA GLU A 305 -20.22 32.08 23.17
C GLU A 305 -19.80 33.34 22.42
N PHE A 306 -20.66 33.74 21.47
CA PHE A 306 -20.82 35.11 21.01
C PHE A 306 -22.28 35.32 20.55
N PHE A 307 -23.25 35.07 21.43
CA PHE A 307 -24.60 35.63 21.30
C PHE A 307 -25.21 35.78 22.70
N LYS A 308 -25.31 37.03 23.16
CA LYS A 308 -26.24 37.41 24.24
C LYS A 308 -27.64 37.42 23.65
N VAL A 309 -28.54 36.60 24.19
CA VAL A 309 -29.99 36.85 24.12
C VAL A 309 -30.58 36.50 25.49
N GLU A 310 -31.40 37.43 25.99
CA GLU A 310 -31.98 37.47 27.32
C GLU A 310 -32.91 36.31 27.64
N VAL A 311 -32.95 35.97 28.93
CA VAL A 311 -33.90 35.05 29.53
C VAL A 311 -35.27 35.71 29.60
N VAL A 312 -36.27 35.12 28.93
CA VAL A 312 -37.68 35.30 29.29
C VAL A 312 -38.24 33.96 29.74
N THR A 313 -38.61 33.92 31.01
CA THR A 313 -39.34 32.86 31.69
C THR A 313 -40.78 32.74 31.17
N ASN A 314 -41.28 31.53 30.89
CA ASN A 314 -42.48 31.02 31.57
C ASN A 314 -42.86 29.58 31.18
N ASN A 315 -43.17 28.83 32.24
CA ASN A 315 -44.07 27.68 32.37
C ASN A 315 -44.99 27.34 31.19
N HIS A 316 -45.06 26.07 30.79
CA HIS A 316 -46.29 25.27 30.91
C HIS A 316 -46.02 23.75 30.80
N ARG A 317 -46.77 23.02 31.63
CA ARG A 317 -46.77 21.57 31.84
C ARG A 317 -47.69 20.87 30.83
N VAL A 318 -47.28 19.65 30.45
CA VAL A 318 -48.09 18.43 30.22
C VAL A 318 -49.00 18.36 28.98
N GLY A 319 -48.77 17.31 28.17
CA GLY A 319 -49.74 16.71 27.26
C GLY A 319 -49.28 15.34 26.76
N ARG A 320 -49.93 14.27 27.21
CA ARG A 320 -49.60 12.86 27.00
C ARG A 320 -50.13 12.32 25.65
N LYS A 321 -49.36 11.38 25.10
CA LYS A 321 -49.75 10.14 24.37
C LYS A 321 -50.25 10.19 22.90
N LYS A 322 -49.53 9.34 22.15
CA LYS A 322 -49.96 8.23 21.26
C LYS A 322 -50.02 8.47 19.74
N VAL A 323 -49.47 7.46 19.04
CA VAL A 323 -49.50 7.15 17.60
C VAL A 323 -48.56 8.05 16.79
N VAL A 324 -47.46 7.58 16.18
CA VAL A 324 -47.45 6.74 14.96
C VAL A 324 -46.24 5.79 14.97
N GLN A 325 -46.55 4.51 15.02
CA GLN A 325 -45.74 3.41 14.53
C GLN A 325 -45.96 3.39 13.01
N GLU A 326 -44.93 3.74 12.23
CA GLU A 326 -44.77 3.61 10.76
C GLU A 326 -43.94 4.79 10.22
N ARG A 327 -42.61 4.70 10.26
CA ARG A 327 -41.73 5.50 9.37
C ARG A 327 -40.29 4.97 9.22
N PHE A 328 -40.00 3.75 9.66
CA PHE A 328 -38.68 3.12 9.49
C PHE A 328 -38.73 2.03 8.42
N THR A 329 -38.89 2.40 7.14
CA THR A 329 -38.63 1.47 6.02
C THR A 329 -38.48 2.11 4.62
N LYS A 330 -38.38 3.44 4.49
CA LYS A 330 -38.24 4.07 3.15
C LYS A 330 -37.00 4.95 2.90
N GLN A 331 -36.16 5.23 3.91
CA GLN A 331 -35.04 6.18 3.73
C GLN A 331 -33.70 5.57 3.29
N PHE A 332 -33.56 4.24 3.14
CA PHE A 332 -32.28 3.65 2.76
C PHE A 332 -32.08 3.45 1.24
N ARG A 333 -33.09 3.74 0.40
CA ARG A 333 -33.05 3.46 -1.05
C ARG A 333 -32.77 4.65 -2.00
N HIS A 334 -32.32 5.82 -1.51
CA HIS A 334 -32.08 6.97 -2.40
C HIS A 334 -30.74 7.71 -2.25
N ARG A 335 -29.63 7.02 -1.94
CA ARG A 335 -28.28 7.66 -1.88
C ARG A 335 -27.53 7.81 -3.22
N VAL A 336 -28.09 7.31 -4.33
CA VAL A 336 -27.55 7.55 -5.70
C VAL A 336 -27.76 9.03 -6.11
N SER A 337 -28.74 9.68 -5.48
CA SER A 337 -29.13 11.05 -5.74
C SER A 337 -28.18 12.07 -5.09
N ASP A 338 -27.63 11.79 -3.91
CA ASP A 338 -27.16 12.89 -3.04
C ASP A 338 -25.75 13.40 -3.36
N TYR A 339 -24.86 12.60 -3.98
CA TYR A 339 -23.55 13.12 -4.42
C TYR A 339 -23.69 14.05 -5.64
N LEU A 340 -24.37 13.58 -6.69
CA LEU A 340 -24.64 14.39 -7.88
C LEU A 340 -25.60 15.56 -7.56
N LYS A 341 -26.59 15.39 -6.67
CA LYS A 341 -27.44 16.50 -6.21
C LYS A 341 -26.73 17.48 -5.29
N ALA A 342 -25.80 17.04 -4.46
CA ALA A 342 -24.97 17.96 -3.66
C ALA A 342 -24.02 18.74 -4.57
N MET A 343 -23.34 18.07 -5.52
CA MET A 343 -22.50 18.73 -6.53
C MET A 343 -23.28 19.64 -7.48
N SER A 344 -24.58 19.38 -7.66
CA SER A 344 -25.52 20.23 -8.41
C SER A 344 -26.37 21.13 -7.50
N CYS A 345 -26.00 21.31 -6.23
CA CYS A 345 -26.69 22.24 -5.34
C CYS A 345 -26.41 23.67 -5.84
N PRO A 346 -27.42 24.55 -5.93
CA PRO A 346 -27.23 25.93 -6.38
C PRO A 346 -26.08 26.68 -5.68
N GLU A 347 -25.84 26.38 -4.40
CA GLU A 347 -24.79 26.97 -3.57
C GLU A 347 -23.36 26.50 -3.94
N ILE A 348 -23.21 25.25 -4.37
CA ILE A 348 -21.93 24.72 -4.88
C ILE A 348 -21.72 25.22 -6.31
N GLU A 349 -22.78 25.25 -7.12
CA GLU A 349 -22.73 25.79 -8.47
C GLU A 349 -22.35 27.27 -8.49
N GLU A 350 -22.84 28.09 -7.55
CA GLU A 350 -22.45 29.50 -7.44
C GLU A 350 -20.94 29.68 -7.24
N LYS A 351 -20.28 28.76 -6.52
CA LYS A 351 -18.82 28.78 -6.32
C LYS A 351 -18.05 28.24 -7.53
N LEU A 352 -18.62 27.28 -8.26
CA LEU A 352 -17.97 26.65 -9.41
C LEU A 352 -18.18 27.44 -10.72
N ALA A 353 -19.32 28.11 -10.89
CA ALA A 353 -19.68 28.88 -12.08
C ALA A 353 -18.59 29.84 -12.57
N PRO A 354 -17.95 30.69 -11.71
CA PRO A 354 -16.88 31.56 -12.18
C PRO A 354 -15.64 30.79 -12.66
N LEU A 355 -15.31 29.66 -12.02
CA LEU A 355 -14.19 28.81 -12.43
C LEU A 355 -14.50 28.10 -13.76
N ARG A 356 -15.74 27.62 -13.93
CA ARG A 356 -16.21 26.99 -15.18
C ARG A 356 -16.22 27.98 -16.34
N ALA A 357 -16.69 29.22 -16.10
CA ALA A 357 -16.64 30.30 -17.09
C ALA A 357 -15.20 30.61 -17.50
N ALA A 358 -14.27 30.67 -16.53
CA ALA A 358 -12.85 30.91 -16.81
C ALA A 358 -12.19 29.77 -17.60
N VAL A 359 -12.56 28.50 -17.34
CA VAL A 359 -12.10 27.36 -18.15
C VAL A 359 -12.67 27.46 -19.56
N LYS A 360 -13.97 27.74 -19.71
CA LYS A 360 -14.63 27.89 -21.00
C LYS A 360 -13.99 28.99 -21.85
N GLU A 361 -13.76 30.16 -21.27
CA GLU A 361 -13.11 31.30 -21.94
C GLU A 361 -11.73 30.91 -22.50
N CYS A 362 -10.92 30.20 -21.71
CA CYS A 362 -9.62 29.69 -22.20
C CYS A 362 -9.78 28.57 -23.23
N GLY A 363 -10.79 27.71 -23.11
CA GLY A 363 -11.10 26.68 -24.10
C GLY A 363 -11.49 27.28 -25.45
N ASP A 364 -12.32 28.32 -25.43
CA ASP A 364 -12.70 29.12 -26.60
C ASP A 364 -11.48 29.77 -27.25
N LEU A 365 -10.57 30.35 -26.44
CA LEU A 365 -9.31 30.91 -26.93
C LEU A 365 -8.44 29.86 -27.64
N VAL A 366 -8.28 28.66 -27.06
CA VAL A 366 -7.51 27.57 -27.70
C VAL A 366 -8.12 27.16 -29.03
N ARG A 367 -9.46 27.06 -29.11
CA ARG A 367 -10.17 26.74 -30.36
C ARG A 367 -9.98 27.83 -31.41
N ASP A 368 -10.11 29.09 -31.02
CA ASP A 368 -9.93 30.24 -31.91
C ASP A 368 -8.50 30.32 -32.46
N LEU A 369 -7.48 30.14 -31.61
CA LEU A 369 -6.07 30.10 -32.02
C LEU A 369 -5.79 28.96 -33.01
N LYS A 370 -6.34 27.76 -32.77
CA LYS A 370 -6.22 26.62 -33.69
C LYS A 370 -6.95 26.90 -35.01
N GLY A 371 -8.16 27.46 -34.96
CA GLY A 371 -8.94 27.79 -36.16
C GLY A 371 -8.31 28.86 -37.04
N LYS A 372 -7.57 29.80 -36.42
CA LYS A 372 -6.82 30.85 -37.11
C LYS A 372 -5.42 30.41 -37.59
N GLY A 373 -5.01 29.19 -37.31
CA GLY A 373 -3.66 28.71 -37.64
C GLY A 373 -2.55 29.47 -36.92
N ALA A 374 -2.79 29.92 -35.68
CA ALA A 374 -1.80 30.64 -34.87
C ALA A 374 -0.53 29.82 -34.64
N ALA A 375 0.56 30.51 -34.28
CA ALA A 375 1.83 29.84 -34.01
C ALA A 375 1.66 28.81 -32.87
N LYS A 376 2.33 27.65 -33.01
CA LYS A 376 2.24 26.53 -32.05
C LYS A 376 2.50 26.99 -30.61
N ILE A 377 3.43 27.93 -30.42
CA ILE A 377 3.79 28.46 -29.10
C ILE A 377 2.63 29.19 -28.41
N ASP A 378 1.79 29.90 -29.16
CA ASP A 378 0.65 30.65 -28.62
C ASP A 378 -0.50 29.68 -28.26
N ILE A 379 -0.68 28.63 -29.06
CA ILE A 379 -1.60 27.54 -28.77
C ILE A 379 -1.17 26.82 -27.49
N ASP A 380 0.11 26.48 -27.36
CA ASP A 380 0.65 25.76 -26.21
C ASP A 380 0.52 26.60 -24.91
N LYS A 381 0.76 27.91 -24.98
CA LYS A 381 0.49 28.86 -23.86
C LYS A 381 -0.95 28.83 -23.41
N ALA A 382 -1.89 28.94 -24.34
CA ALA A 382 -3.32 28.92 -24.03
C ALA A 382 -3.76 27.54 -23.47
N VAL A 383 -3.18 26.44 -23.97
CA VAL A 383 -3.45 25.08 -23.47
C VAL A 383 -2.97 24.90 -22.03
N VAL A 384 -1.82 25.47 -21.66
CA VAL A 384 -1.31 25.36 -20.29
C VAL A 384 -2.09 26.20 -19.30
N GLU A 385 -2.46 27.42 -19.66
CA GLU A 385 -3.37 28.22 -18.84
C GLU A 385 -4.72 27.49 -18.66
N LEU A 386 -5.23 26.87 -19.72
CA LEU A 386 -6.42 26.04 -19.66
C LEU A 386 -6.24 24.84 -18.70
N LYS A 387 -5.13 24.10 -18.78
CA LYS A 387 -4.80 22.99 -17.85
C LYS A 387 -4.76 23.47 -16.40
N ALA A 388 -4.17 24.63 -16.13
CA ALA A 388 -4.10 25.21 -14.78
C ALA A 388 -5.50 25.58 -14.24
N ARG A 389 -6.35 26.22 -15.05
CA ARG A 389 -7.73 26.53 -14.68
C ARG A 389 -8.57 25.28 -14.45
N LYS A 390 -8.40 24.24 -15.27
CA LYS A 390 -9.04 22.91 -15.09
C LYS A 390 -8.65 22.27 -13.77
N LYS A 391 -7.35 22.23 -13.45
CA LYS A 391 -6.84 21.69 -12.18
C LYS A 391 -7.45 22.41 -10.99
N LYS A 392 -7.49 23.75 -11.02
CA LYS A 392 -8.11 24.55 -9.96
C LYS A 392 -9.61 24.27 -9.82
N LEU A 393 -10.33 24.14 -10.93
CA LEU A 393 -11.73 23.75 -10.94
C LEU A 393 -11.90 22.37 -10.29
N GLU A 394 -11.13 21.37 -10.70
CA GLU A 394 -11.21 20.00 -10.18
C GLU A 394 -10.84 19.91 -8.68
N GLU A 395 -9.78 20.59 -8.24
CA GLU A 395 -9.41 20.67 -6.82
C GLU A 395 -10.54 21.31 -5.98
N THR A 396 -11.20 22.33 -6.53
CA THR A 396 -12.33 23.00 -5.88
C THR A 396 -13.55 22.08 -5.86
N GLU A 397 -13.83 21.36 -6.95
CA GLU A 397 -14.89 20.35 -7.01
C GLU A 397 -14.66 19.23 -5.99
N ILE A 398 -13.43 18.74 -5.84
CA ILE A 398 -13.07 17.74 -4.83
C ILE A 398 -13.20 18.31 -3.41
N ALA A 399 -12.79 19.56 -3.18
CA ALA A 399 -12.88 20.20 -1.87
C ALA A 399 -14.33 20.48 -1.43
N LEU A 400 -15.21 20.78 -2.39
CA LEU A 400 -16.64 21.01 -2.18
C LEU A 400 -17.46 19.72 -2.21
N ALA A 401 -16.88 18.60 -2.67
CA ALA A 401 -17.53 17.31 -2.63
C ALA A 401 -17.92 16.96 -1.19
N PRO A 402 -19.07 16.28 -0.97
CA PRO A 402 -19.47 15.86 0.37
C PRO A 402 -18.35 15.00 0.97
N LYS A 403 -17.67 15.50 1.99
CA LYS A 403 -16.77 14.67 2.79
C LYS A 403 -17.64 13.61 3.44
N GLU A 404 -17.49 12.35 3.03
CA GLU A 404 -17.98 11.26 3.84
C GLU A 404 -17.28 11.40 5.20
N ALA A 405 -18.05 11.75 6.23
CA ALA A 405 -17.57 12.18 7.53
C ALA A 405 -16.66 11.14 8.25
N SER A 406 -16.43 9.97 7.66
CA SER A 406 -15.77 8.81 8.26
C SER A 406 -14.55 8.27 7.52
N PHE A 407 -14.12 8.85 6.38
CA PHE A 407 -12.96 8.30 5.66
C PHE A 407 -11.63 8.86 6.18
N ASP A 408 -10.78 7.97 6.71
CA ASP A 408 -9.44 8.26 7.19
C ASP A 408 -8.42 7.32 6.50
N ARG A 409 -7.65 7.88 5.56
CA ARG A 409 -6.65 7.14 4.79
C ARG A 409 -5.58 6.51 5.68
N LEU A 410 -5.14 7.19 6.74
CA LEU A 410 -4.07 6.69 7.60
C LEU A 410 -4.55 5.46 8.39
N LYS A 411 -5.80 5.48 8.87
CA LYS A 411 -6.41 4.30 9.51
C LYS A 411 -6.61 3.15 8.53
N LEU A 412 -6.95 3.42 7.27
CA LEU A 412 -7.03 2.39 6.24
C LEU A 412 -5.64 1.76 6.00
N GLU A 413 -4.62 2.57 5.75
CA GLU A 413 -3.25 2.10 5.51
C GLU A 413 -2.71 1.28 6.70
N ASP A 414 -2.96 1.73 7.94
CA ASP A 414 -2.65 0.96 9.15
C ASP A 414 -3.36 -0.39 9.17
N LEU A 415 -4.67 -0.43 8.90
CA LEU A 415 -5.44 -1.67 8.86
C LEU A 415 -4.88 -2.63 7.80
N LEU A 416 -4.64 -2.14 6.58
CA LEU A 416 -4.15 -2.95 5.48
C LEU A 416 -2.77 -3.56 5.79
N LYS A 417 -1.90 -2.79 6.44
CA LYS A 417 -0.57 -3.26 6.86
C LYS A 417 -0.66 -4.23 8.04
N ARG A 418 -1.38 -3.86 9.12
CA ARG A 418 -1.55 -4.67 10.34
C ARG A 418 -2.22 -6.01 10.07
N ARG A 419 -3.15 -6.05 9.11
CA ARG A 419 -3.85 -7.29 8.70
C ARG A 419 -3.24 -7.97 7.47
N PHE A 420 -2.08 -7.48 7.02
CA PHE A 420 -1.27 -8.04 5.94
C PHE A 420 -2.06 -8.28 4.64
N PHE A 421 -2.75 -7.23 4.16
CA PHE A 421 -3.27 -7.19 2.79
C PHE A 421 -2.11 -7.03 1.81
N TYR A 422 -1.28 -6.03 2.03
CA TYR A 422 0.02 -5.88 1.38
C TYR A 422 0.99 -5.11 2.28
N ASP A 423 2.29 -5.29 2.06
CA ASP A 423 3.34 -4.48 2.69
C ASP A 423 4.48 -4.24 1.69
N GLN A 424 5.41 -3.35 2.04
CA GLN A 424 6.55 -3.04 1.20
C GLN A 424 7.45 -4.26 0.99
N SER A 425 7.77 -4.58 -0.27
CA SER A 425 8.65 -5.71 -0.56
C SER A 425 10.03 -5.52 0.05
N PHE A 426 10.59 -6.59 0.61
CA PHE A 426 11.89 -6.59 1.27
C PHE A 426 11.98 -5.65 2.49
N ALA A 427 10.89 -5.41 3.22
CA ALA A 427 10.83 -4.49 4.37
C ALA A 427 11.97 -4.70 5.40
N ILE A 428 12.32 -5.94 5.72
CA ILE A 428 13.41 -6.25 6.68
C ILE A 428 14.81 -5.89 6.16
N TYR A 429 14.96 -5.62 4.86
CA TYR A 429 16.17 -5.13 4.21
C TYR A 429 16.14 -3.61 3.95
N GLY A 430 15.15 -2.89 4.49
CA GLY A 430 14.93 -1.45 4.28
C GLY A 430 13.86 -1.11 3.25
N GLY A 431 13.31 -2.12 2.55
CA GLY A 431 12.22 -1.97 1.59
C GLY A 431 12.65 -1.36 0.25
N VAL A 432 11.92 -1.68 -0.81
CA VAL A 432 12.10 -1.07 -2.14
C VAL A 432 10.84 -0.29 -2.53
N THR A 433 10.96 1.01 -2.78
CA THR A 433 9.82 1.86 -3.15
C THR A 433 9.23 1.43 -4.49
N GLY A 434 7.91 1.31 -4.54
CA GLY A 434 7.18 0.87 -5.73
C GLY A 434 7.11 -0.66 -5.90
N LEU A 435 7.63 -1.45 -4.95
CA LEU A 435 7.43 -2.90 -4.90
C LEU A 435 6.66 -3.27 -3.63
N TYR A 436 5.64 -4.11 -3.80
CA TYR A 436 4.74 -4.52 -2.72
C TYR A 436 4.48 -6.04 -2.77
N ASP A 437 4.55 -6.67 -1.60
CA ASP A 437 4.20 -8.07 -1.41
C ASP A 437 2.75 -8.15 -0.92
N PHE A 438 1.93 -8.97 -1.56
CA PHE A 438 0.57 -9.24 -1.11
C PHE A 438 0.59 -10.33 -0.04
N GLY A 439 0.03 -10.04 1.14
CA GLY A 439 -0.16 -11.03 2.19
C GLY A 439 -1.41 -11.90 1.92
N PRO A 440 -1.78 -12.80 2.85
CA PRO A 440 -2.84 -13.78 2.60
C PRO A 440 -4.19 -13.16 2.17
N MET A 441 -4.60 -12.06 2.81
CA MET A 441 -5.87 -11.39 2.48
C MET A 441 -5.80 -10.69 1.12
N GLY A 442 -4.67 -10.04 0.79
CA GLY A 442 -4.48 -9.38 -0.50
C GLY A 442 -4.39 -10.37 -1.66
N CYS A 443 -3.68 -11.50 -1.47
CA CYS A 443 -3.60 -12.57 -2.45
C CYS A 443 -4.99 -13.15 -2.77
N ALA A 444 -5.78 -13.47 -1.74
CA ALA A 444 -7.12 -13.99 -1.94
C ALA A 444 -8.08 -12.94 -2.56
N LEU A 445 -8.00 -11.66 -2.16
CA LEU A 445 -8.76 -10.58 -2.79
C LEU A 445 -8.44 -10.46 -4.29
N LYS A 446 -7.15 -10.37 -4.62
CA LYS A 446 -6.65 -10.27 -5.99
C LYS A 446 -7.07 -11.49 -6.81
N SER A 447 -6.94 -12.70 -6.27
CA SER A 447 -7.36 -13.93 -6.95
C SER A 447 -8.85 -13.93 -7.28
N ASN A 448 -9.71 -13.54 -6.32
CA ASN A 448 -11.15 -13.44 -6.54
C ASN A 448 -11.50 -12.39 -7.61
N MET A 449 -10.84 -11.23 -7.59
CA MET A 449 -11.02 -10.19 -8.62
C MET A 449 -10.63 -10.69 -10.00
N LEU A 450 -9.47 -11.35 -10.13
CA LEU A 450 -9.01 -11.92 -11.40
C LEU A 450 -9.93 -13.03 -11.91
N GLN A 451 -10.43 -13.88 -11.03
CA GLN A 451 -11.38 -14.92 -11.40
C GLN A 451 -12.72 -14.32 -11.86
N GLU A 452 -13.18 -13.26 -11.22
CA GLU A 452 -14.39 -12.56 -11.65
C GLU A 452 -14.17 -11.86 -12.98
N TRP A 453 -13.00 -11.25 -13.21
CA TRP A 453 -12.65 -10.66 -14.49
C TRP A 453 -12.64 -11.71 -15.62
N ARG A 454 -12.08 -12.90 -15.37
CA ARG A 454 -12.14 -14.03 -16.33
C ARG A 454 -13.58 -14.43 -16.64
N LYS A 455 -14.45 -14.54 -15.64
CA LYS A 455 -15.87 -14.88 -15.84
C LYS A 455 -16.58 -13.81 -16.67
N HIS A 456 -16.36 -12.54 -16.33
CA HIS A 456 -17.04 -11.39 -16.92
C HIS A 456 -16.58 -11.09 -18.35
N PHE A 457 -15.30 -11.29 -18.68
CA PHE A 457 -14.79 -10.98 -20.02
C PHE A 457 -14.49 -12.25 -20.81
N ILE A 458 -13.53 -13.05 -20.36
CA ILE A 458 -13.04 -14.20 -21.13
C ILE A 458 -14.14 -15.23 -21.39
N LEU A 459 -14.84 -15.68 -20.35
CA LEU A 459 -15.85 -16.74 -20.48
C LEU A 459 -17.13 -16.24 -21.14
N GLU A 460 -17.62 -15.05 -20.79
CA GLU A 460 -18.86 -14.50 -21.35
C GLU A 460 -18.72 -14.11 -22.83
N GLU A 461 -17.52 -13.67 -23.24
CA GLU A 461 -17.25 -13.27 -24.63
C GLU A 461 -16.55 -14.35 -25.47
N GLY A 462 -16.18 -15.49 -24.87
CA GLY A 462 -15.47 -16.56 -25.57
C GLY A 462 -14.08 -16.11 -26.06
N MET A 463 -13.39 -15.29 -25.27
CA MET A 463 -12.08 -14.73 -25.65
C MET A 463 -10.98 -15.78 -25.60
N LEU A 464 -9.95 -15.57 -26.40
CA LEU A 464 -8.76 -16.41 -26.43
C LEU A 464 -7.76 -15.94 -25.38
N GLU A 465 -7.81 -16.53 -24.17
CA GLU A 465 -6.83 -16.25 -23.11
C GLU A 465 -5.46 -16.85 -23.50
N VAL A 466 -4.40 -16.03 -23.46
CA VAL A 466 -3.01 -16.46 -23.68
C VAL A 466 -2.11 -16.01 -22.52
N ASP A 467 -1.03 -16.76 -22.30
CA ASP A 467 0.02 -16.39 -21.34
C ASP A 467 1.38 -16.29 -22.04
N CYS A 468 1.84 -15.06 -22.23
CA CYS A 468 3.11 -14.75 -22.88
C CYS A 468 4.20 -14.46 -21.86
N THR A 469 5.47 -14.59 -22.26
CA THR A 469 6.63 -14.30 -21.40
C THR A 469 6.71 -12.82 -20.99
N SER A 470 7.27 -12.56 -19.80
CA SER A 470 7.62 -11.19 -19.38
C SER A 470 8.91 -10.69 -20.02
N LEU A 471 9.87 -11.58 -20.25
CA LEU A 471 11.10 -11.27 -20.98
C LEU A 471 10.76 -11.01 -22.46
N THR A 472 11.14 -9.84 -22.94
CA THR A 472 10.82 -9.36 -24.28
C THR A 472 12.09 -8.89 -25.00
N PRO A 473 12.44 -9.46 -26.16
CA PRO A 473 13.58 -9.01 -26.95
C PRO A 473 13.47 -7.52 -27.34
N GLU A 474 14.60 -6.80 -27.33
CA GLU A 474 14.66 -5.39 -27.74
C GLU A 474 13.99 -5.10 -29.11
N PRO A 475 14.18 -5.93 -30.18
CA PRO A 475 13.55 -5.66 -31.47
C PRO A 475 12.03 -5.57 -31.45
N VAL A 476 11.36 -6.32 -30.56
CA VAL A 476 9.89 -6.29 -30.42
C VAL A 476 9.44 -4.94 -29.85
N LEU A 477 10.12 -4.49 -28.80
CA LEU A 477 9.81 -3.21 -28.15
C LEU A 477 10.26 -2.02 -28.99
N LYS A 478 11.28 -2.19 -29.83
CA LYS A 478 11.67 -1.20 -30.83
C LYS A 478 10.59 -1.08 -31.92
N ALA A 479 10.07 -2.18 -32.43
CA ALA A 479 8.99 -2.17 -33.42
C ALA A 479 7.73 -1.45 -32.87
N SER A 480 7.33 -1.75 -31.64
CA SER A 480 6.19 -1.07 -30.99
C SER A 480 6.44 0.42 -30.69
N GLY A 481 7.69 0.89 -30.73
CA GLY A 481 8.09 2.28 -30.44
C GLY A 481 8.40 2.55 -28.97
N HIS A 482 8.34 1.55 -28.08
CA HIS A 482 8.68 1.72 -26.66
C HIS A 482 10.15 2.08 -26.45
N VAL A 483 11.09 1.47 -27.18
CA VAL A 483 12.52 1.77 -26.98
C VAL A 483 12.84 3.25 -27.23
N ASP A 484 12.20 3.86 -28.23
CA ASP A 484 12.49 5.23 -28.64
C ASP A 484 11.70 6.29 -27.85
N ARG A 485 10.59 5.91 -27.21
CA ARG A 485 9.65 6.86 -26.58
C ARG A 485 9.45 6.67 -25.08
N PHE A 486 9.87 5.54 -24.51
CA PHE A 486 9.63 5.20 -23.11
C PHE A 486 10.79 5.67 -22.21
N ALA A 487 11.20 6.92 -22.39
CA ALA A 487 12.21 7.55 -21.56
C ALA A 487 11.69 8.87 -20.99
N ASP A 488 11.93 9.08 -19.70
CA ASP A 488 11.67 10.33 -19.01
C ASP A 488 13.00 11.02 -18.70
N TRP A 489 12.97 12.35 -18.59
CA TRP A 489 14.11 13.12 -18.09
C TRP A 489 14.19 13.01 -16.56
N MET A 490 15.38 12.69 -16.05
CA MET A 490 15.63 12.48 -14.62
C MET A 490 16.77 13.37 -14.13
N VAL A 491 16.61 13.94 -12.94
CA VAL A 491 17.67 14.65 -12.19
C VAL A 491 17.94 13.96 -10.87
N LYS A 492 19.16 14.12 -10.33
CA LYS A 492 19.57 13.51 -9.06
C LYS A 492 20.02 14.57 -8.07
N ASP A 493 19.70 14.38 -6.79
CA ASP A 493 20.33 15.14 -5.71
C ASP A 493 21.83 14.80 -5.64
N THR A 494 22.66 15.83 -5.69
CA THR A 494 24.12 15.73 -5.75
C THR A 494 24.77 15.11 -4.52
N LYS A 495 24.08 15.07 -3.36
CA LYS A 495 24.63 14.53 -2.11
C LYS A 495 24.13 13.13 -1.79
N ASN A 496 22.81 12.90 -1.84
CA ASN A 496 22.21 11.62 -1.44
C ASN A 496 21.88 10.70 -2.64
N GLY A 497 21.98 11.20 -3.88
CA GLY A 497 21.70 10.45 -5.10
C GLY A 497 20.22 10.20 -5.40
N GLU A 498 19.31 10.80 -4.63
CA GLU A 498 17.87 10.63 -4.81
C GLU A 498 17.42 11.17 -6.17
N CYS A 499 16.58 10.39 -6.87
CA CYS A 499 16.20 10.66 -8.24
C CYS A 499 14.80 11.30 -8.30
N PHE A 500 14.66 12.31 -9.15
CA PHE A 500 13.40 12.99 -9.43
C PHE A 500 13.18 13.06 -10.93
N ARG A 501 11.92 12.94 -11.36
CA ARG A 501 11.53 13.19 -12.74
C ARG A 501 11.58 14.70 -12.98
N ALA A 502 12.33 15.14 -13.99
CA ALA A 502 12.74 16.54 -14.16
C ALA A 502 11.56 17.47 -14.48
N ASP A 503 10.67 17.05 -15.38
CA ASP A 503 9.44 17.78 -15.71
C ASP A 503 8.54 17.96 -14.48
N HIS A 504 8.32 16.92 -13.67
CA HIS A 504 7.53 16.99 -12.45
C HIS A 504 8.19 17.88 -11.40
N LEU A 505 9.52 17.84 -11.29
CA LEU A 505 10.27 18.70 -10.38
C LEU A 505 10.14 20.17 -10.77
N ILE A 506 10.29 20.48 -12.06
CA ILE A 506 10.10 21.83 -12.61
C ILE A 506 8.66 22.27 -12.36
N LYS A 507 7.67 21.47 -12.79
CA LYS A 507 6.25 21.78 -12.64
C LYS A 507 5.87 22.11 -11.19
N ASN A 508 6.24 21.25 -10.25
CA ASN A 508 5.90 21.45 -8.83
C ASN A 508 6.60 22.68 -8.24
N SER A 509 7.86 22.92 -8.63
CA SER A 509 8.63 24.08 -8.16
C SER A 509 8.06 25.38 -8.69
N VAL A 510 7.66 25.39 -9.97
CA VAL A 510 7.00 26.53 -10.62
C VAL A 510 5.63 26.79 -9.99
N GLU A 511 4.77 25.78 -9.85
CA GLU A 511 3.45 25.93 -9.21
C GLU A 511 3.57 26.50 -7.80
N LYS A 512 4.55 26.05 -7.02
CA LYS A 512 4.82 26.56 -5.67
C LYS A 512 5.23 28.04 -5.68
N LEU A 513 6.07 28.46 -6.63
CA LEU A 513 6.46 29.86 -6.77
C LEU A 513 5.33 30.76 -7.28
N LEU A 514 4.45 30.25 -8.13
CA LEU A 514 3.27 30.98 -8.60
C LEU A 514 2.27 31.24 -7.46
N GLN A 515 2.15 30.31 -6.52
CA GLN A 515 1.32 30.46 -5.31
C GLN A 515 1.95 31.39 -4.26
N ASP A 516 3.25 31.64 -4.31
CA ASP A 516 3.91 32.57 -3.40
C ASP A 516 3.54 34.03 -3.76
N LYS A 517 3.00 34.74 -2.78
CA LYS A 517 2.61 36.15 -2.90
C LYS A 517 3.82 37.07 -3.14
N LYS A 518 5.03 36.63 -2.77
CA LYS A 518 6.28 37.39 -2.89
C LYS A 518 6.90 37.36 -4.29
N THR A 519 6.42 36.49 -5.18
CA THR A 519 6.94 36.36 -6.54
C THR A 519 6.54 37.57 -7.40
N SER A 520 7.50 38.22 -8.07
CA SER A 520 7.26 39.40 -8.90
C SER A 520 6.42 39.07 -10.14
N SER A 521 5.70 40.06 -10.69
CA SER A 521 4.86 39.87 -11.88
C SER A 521 5.66 39.33 -13.07
N GLU A 522 6.83 39.92 -13.35
CA GLU A 522 7.72 39.46 -14.43
C GLU A 522 8.19 38.01 -14.25
N THR A 523 8.47 37.60 -13.00
CA THR A 523 8.87 36.21 -12.72
C THR A 523 7.68 35.27 -12.92
N ARG A 524 6.46 35.69 -12.56
CA ARG A 524 5.24 34.87 -12.80
C ARG A 524 5.00 34.66 -14.29
N ASP A 525 5.15 35.69 -15.11
CA ASP A 525 4.98 35.58 -16.57
C ASP A 525 6.02 34.63 -17.19
N GLN A 526 7.27 34.71 -16.74
CA GLN A 526 8.33 33.79 -17.18
C GLN A 526 8.07 32.34 -16.73
N LEU A 527 7.60 32.15 -15.50
CA LEU A 527 7.25 30.83 -14.96
C LEU A 527 6.04 30.21 -15.68
N GLN A 528 5.07 31.04 -16.10
CA GLN A 528 3.96 30.60 -16.94
C GLN A 528 4.44 30.18 -18.35
N ASP A 529 5.39 30.91 -18.95
CA ASP A 529 6.02 30.50 -20.22
C ASP A 529 6.75 29.15 -20.10
N VAL A 530 7.46 28.94 -18.98
CA VAL A 530 8.12 27.67 -18.67
C VAL A 530 7.09 26.53 -18.60
N LEU A 531 5.99 26.69 -17.86
CA LEU A 531 4.94 25.67 -17.80
C LEU A 531 4.34 25.41 -19.18
N ALA A 532 4.15 26.46 -19.99
CA ALA A 532 3.59 26.37 -21.34
C ALA A 532 4.37 25.42 -22.26
N ARG A 533 5.70 25.46 -22.13
CA ARG A 533 6.61 24.76 -23.03
C ARG A 533 7.19 23.47 -22.43
N LEU A 534 6.89 23.17 -21.17
CA LEU A 534 7.51 22.09 -20.40
C LEU A 534 7.40 20.70 -21.05
N GLU A 535 6.27 20.38 -21.69
CA GLU A 535 6.06 19.08 -22.38
C GLU A 535 6.94 18.95 -23.64
N GLY A 536 7.45 20.06 -24.18
CA GLY A 536 8.34 20.08 -25.34
C GLY A 536 9.82 20.26 -25.00
N PHE A 537 10.18 20.33 -23.71
CA PHE A 537 11.57 20.55 -23.29
C PHE A 537 12.43 19.31 -23.54
N ASP A 538 13.63 19.55 -24.08
CA ASP A 538 14.72 18.59 -24.07
C ASP A 538 15.56 18.68 -22.78
N ASP A 539 16.65 17.94 -22.70
CA ASP A 539 17.57 17.95 -21.56
C ASP A 539 18.18 19.33 -21.30
N LYS A 540 18.45 20.10 -22.36
CA LYS A 540 19.09 21.42 -22.27
C LYS A 540 18.11 22.47 -21.78
N ASP A 541 16.90 22.48 -22.33
CA ASP A 541 15.82 23.35 -21.90
C ASP A 541 15.52 23.14 -20.41
N MET A 542 15.40 21.87 -19.99
CA MET A 542 15.17 21.53 -18.58
C MET A 542 16.35 21.94 -17.69
N HIS A 543 17.59 21.75 -18.16
CA HIS A 543 18.78 22.18 -17.43
C HIS A 543 18.81 23.69 -17.23
N GLU A 544 18.56 24.46 -18.30
CA GLU A 544 18.54 25.91 -18.26
C GLU A 544 17.51 26.43 -17.26
N VAL A 545 16.29 25.88 -17.29
CA VAL A 545 15.22 26.27 -16.35
C VAL A 545 15.60 25.95 -14.90
N ILE A 546 16.10 24.73 -14.64
CA ILE A 546 16.51 24.33 -13.29
C ILE A 546 17.63 25.23 -12.77
N SER A 547 18.62 25.56 -13.60
CA SER A 547 19.74 26.42 -13.22
C SER A 547 19.32 27.88 -13.04
N ARG A 548 18.52 28.42 -13.98
CA ARG A 548 18.06 29.82 -13.98
C ARG A 548 17.24 30.15 -12.73
N PHE A 549 16.31 29.26 -12.36
CA PHE A 549 15.47 29.44 -11.18
C PHE A 549 16.01 28.76 -9.91
N ASN A 550 17.21 28.17 -10.00
CA ASN A 550 17.89 27.48 -8.90
C ASN A 550 16.99 26.46 -8.19
N PHE A 551 16.30 25.62 -8.97
CA PHE A 551 15.45 24.56 -8.42
C PHE A 551 16.30 23.50 -7.74
N LYS A 552 15.87 23.12 -6.53
CA LYS A 552 16.61 22.22 -5.64
C LYS A 552 15.81 20.96 -5.33
N SER A 553 16.48 19.96 -4.77
CA SER A 553 15.82 18.76 -4.25
C SER A 553 14.70 19.15 -3.28
N PRO A 554 13.45 18.68 -3.49
CA PRO A 554 12.30 19.08 -2.68
C PRO A 554 12.35 18.52 -1.25
N ILE A 555 13.20 17.52 -0.98
CA ILE A 555 13.29 16.85 0.32
C ILE A 555 14.45 17.40 1.15
N THR A 556 15.60 17.59 0.53
CA THR A 556 16.85 17.96 1.22
C THR A 556 17.26 19.42 1.01
N GLY A 557 16.75 20.07 -0.05
CA GLY A 557 17.21 21.39 -0.48
C GLY A 557 18.60 21.41 -1.11
N ASN A 558 19.16 20.26 -1.49
CA ASN A 558 20.46 20.18 -2.18
C ASN A 558 20.36 20.49 -3.68
N ASP A 559 21.50 20.76 -4.30
CA ASP A 559 21.62 20.99 -5.74
C ASP A 559 21.38 19.70 -6.53
N LEU A 560 20.88 19.85 -7.76
CA LEU A 560 20.51 18.76 -8.66
C LEU A 560 21.53 18.60 -9.79
N THR A 561 21.70 17.38 -10.29
CA THR A 561 22.47 17.10 -11.50
C THR A 561 21.73 17.63 -12.74
N ALA A 562 22.45 17.71 -13.88
CA ALA A 562 21.81 17.91 -15.17
C ALA A 562 20.77 16.79 -15.47
N PRO A 563 19.68 17.10 -16.19
CA PRO A 563 18.72 16.12 -16.66
C PRO A 563 19.38 15.06 -17.54
N ILE A 564 19.06 13.79 -17.31
CA ILE A 564 19.50 12.66 -18.12
C ILE A 564 18.31 11.82 -18.57
N ALA A 565 18.36 11.28 -19.78
CA ALA A 565 17.34 10.36 -20.26
C ALA A 565 17.36 9.08 -19.43
N PHE A 566 16.20 8.67 -18.94
CA PHE A 566 16.03 7.46 -18.15
C PHE A 566 14.95 6.58 -18.75
N ASN A 567 15.35 5.39 -19.21
CA ASN A 567 14.43 4.41 -19.78
C ASN A 567 13.55 3.83 -18.67
N LEU A 568 12.23 3.92 -18.86
CA LEU A 568 11.23 3.41 -17.93
C LEU A 568 11.00 1.90 -18.07
N MET A 569 11.66 1.22 -18.99
CA MET A 569 11.66 -0.25 -19.06
C MET A 569 12.84 -0.81 -18.26
N PHE A 570 12.65 -1.97 -17.64
CA PHE A 570 13.76 -2.67 -16.96
C PHE A 570 14.60 -3.44 -17.98
N PRO A 571 15.86 -3.04 -18.24
CA PRO A 571 16.73 -3.76 -19.16
C PRO A 571 17.25 -5.05 -18.53
N THR A 572 17.46 -6.06 -19.36
CA THR A 572 18.10 -7.32 -19.01
C THR A 572 18.78 -7.93 -20.24
N GLN A 573 19.39 -9.10 -20.08
CA GLN A 573 20.08 -9.82 -21.14
C GLN A 573 19.59 -11.28 -21.17
N ILE A 574 19.42 -11.84 -22.37
CA ILE A 574 19.08 -13.26 -22.54
C ILE A 574 20.36 -14.00 -22.93
N GLY A 575 20.66 -15.05 -22.17
CA GLY A 575 21.85 -15.87 -22.38
C GLY A 575 23.13 -15.25 -21.77
N PRO A 576 24.21 -16.05 -21.67
CA PRO A 576 25.41 -15.68 -20.93
C PRO A 576 26.37 -14.75 -21.67
N THR A 577 26.23 -14.57 -22.98
CA THR A 577 27.16 -13.74 -23.78
C THR A 577 26.85 -12.24 -23.70
N GLY A 578 25.64 -11.88 -23.27
CA GLY A 578 25.17 -10.50 -23.19
C GLY A 578 24.77 -9.86 -24.53
N ASP A 579 24.90 -10.58 -25.64
CA ASP A 579 24.59 -10.07 -26.98
C ASP A 579 23.09 -9.85 -27.21
N PHE A 580 22.25 -10.63 -26.54
CA PHE A 580 20.80 -10.59 -26.73
C PHE A 580 20.13 -9.67 -25.70
N LYS A 581 20.03 -8.39 -26.03
CA LYS A 581 19.35 -7.39 -25.21
C LYS A 581 17.85 -7.67 -25.13
N ALA A 582 17.32 -7.57 -23.91
CA ALA A 582 15.91 -7.73 -23.64
C ALA A 582 15.45 -6.76 -22.56
N PHE A 583 14.15 -6.67 -22.39
CA PHE A 583 13.53 -5.91 -21.31
C PHE A 583 12.45 -6.76 -20.64
N LEU A 584 12.09 -6.39 -19.42
CA LEU A 584 10.80 -6.80 -18.88
C LEU A 584 9.70 -5.97 -19.56
N ARG A 585 8.63 -6.63 -20.00
CA ARG A 585 7.55 -5.99 -20.74
C ARG A 585 6.88 -4.85 -19.96
N PRO A 586 6.61 -3.69 -20.59
CA PRO A 586 5.88 -2.59 -19.96
C PRO A 586 4.35 -2.74 -20.00
N GLU A 587 3.85 -3.63 -20.87
CA GLU A 587 2.45 -3.98 -21.12
C GLU A 587 2.35 -5.47 -21.52
N THR A 588 1.16 -6.08 -21.48
CA THR A 588 0.92 -7.47 -21.94
C THR A 588 0.48 -7.56 -23.40
N ALA A 589 -0.09 -6.49 -23.97
CA ALA A 589 -0.60 -6.40 -25.35
C ALA A 589 0.37 -6.95 -26.43
N GLN A 590 1.66 -6.64 -26.33
CA GLN A 590 2.67 -7.06 -27.32
C GLN A 590 2.74 -8.58 -27.50
N GLY A 591 2.50 -9.36 -26.43
CA GLY A 591 2.45 -10.82 -26.50
C GLY A 591 1.30 -11.34 -27.38
N ILE A 592 0.17 -10.63 -27.36
CA ILE A 592 -1.00 -10.94 -28.19
C ILE A 592 -0.72 -10.58 -29.65
N PHE A 593 -0.17 -9.39 -29.92
CA PHE A 593 0.12 -8.95 -31.29
C PHE A 593 1.09 -9.86 -32.04
N VAL A 594 2.18 -10.30 -31.39
CA VAL A 594 3.15 -11.22 -32.03
C VAL A 594 2.55 -12.61 -32.30
N ASN A 595 1.49 -12.99 -31.58
CA ASN A 595 0.77 -14.25 -31.77
C ASN A 595 -0.50 -14.11 -32.63
N PHE A 596 -0.77 -12.93 -33.21
CA PHE A 596 -2.00 -12.64 -33.96
C PHE A 596 -2.36 -13.73 -34.98
N LYS A 597 -1.40 -14.21 -35.79
CA LYS A 597 -1.67 -15.26 -36.79
C LYS A 597 -2.24 -16.54 -36.18
N ARG A 598 -1.67 -17.00 -35.08
CA ARG A 598 -2.11 -18.24 -34.40
C ARG A 598 -3.49 -18.06 -33.78
N LEU A 599 -3.75 -16.89 -33.21
CA LEU A 599 -5.04 -16.53 -32.63
C LEU A 599 -6.12 -16.44 -33.71
N LEU A 600 -5.82 -15.80 -34.83
CA LEU A 600 -6.70 -15.72 -35.98
C LEU A 600 -6.99 -17.11 -36.57
N GLU A 601 -5.97 -17.96 -36.70
CA GLU A 601 -6.11 -19.35 -37.15
C GLU A 601 -6.99 -20.17 -36.20
N PHE A 602 -6.80 -20.03 -34.88
CA PHE A 602 -7.65 -20.65 -33.87
C PHE A 602 -9.11 -20.21 -34.01
N ASN A 603 -9.34 -18.93 -34.36
CA ASN A 603 -10.66 -18.41 -34.70
C ASN A 603 -11.07 -18.62 -36.18
N GLN A 604 -10.47 -19.59 -36.86
CA GLN A 604 -10.81 -20.01 -38.23
C GLN A 604 -10.71 -18.88 -39.27
N GLY A 605 -9.81 -17.92 -39.08
CA GLY A 605 -9.60 -16.80 -40.00
C GLY A 605 -10.65 -15.69 -39.93
N LYS A 606 -11.58 -15.74 -38.98
CA LYS A 606 -12.73 -14.82 -38.93
C LYS A 606 -12.51 -13.65 -37.98
N LEU A 607 -13.05 -12.49 -38.36
CA LEU A 607 -13.23 -11.31 -37.52
C LEU A 607 -14.73 -11.10 -37.22
N PRO A 608 -15.08 -10.41 -36.11
CA PRO A 608 -14.17 -10.01 -35.03
C PRO A 608 -13.80 -11.19 -34.11
N PHE A 609 -12.70 -11.06 -33.39
CA PHE A 609 -12.37 -11.93 -32.25
C PHE A 609 -11.58 -11.15 -31.20
N ALA A 610 -11.61 -11.63 -29.95
CA ALA A 610 -10.84 -11.03 -28.88
C ALA A 610 -9.86 -12.04 -28.30
N ALA A 611 -8.65 -11.57 -28.02
CA ALA A 611 -7.67 -12.26 -27.20
C ALA A 611 -7.46 -11.49 -25.91
N ALA A 612 -7.12 -12.18 -24.83
CA ALA A 612 -6.92 -11.57 -23.53
C ALA A 612 -5.67 -12.14 -22.85
N GLN A 613 -5.03 -11.32 -22.02
CA GLN A 613 -3.91 -11.76 -21.21
C GLN A 613 -4.01 -11.20 -19.81
N ILE A 614 -3.74 -12.05 -18.82
CA ILE A 614 -3.63 -11.67 -17.41
C ILE A 614 -2.19 -11.91 -17.00
N GLY A 615 -1.46 -10.85 -16.65
CA GLY A 615 -0.04 -11.00 -16.35
C GLY A 615 0.58 -9.79 -15.70
N THR A 616 1.84 -9.93 -15.30
CA THR A 616 2.60 -8.84 -14.70
C THR A 616 3.23 -7.96 -15.78
N GLY A 617 3.11 -6.64 -15.61
CA GLY A 617 3.84 -5.60 -16.34
C GLY A 617 4.83 -4.88 -15.43
N PHE A 618 5.87 -4.32 -16.03
CA PHE A 618 6.98 -3.71 -15.32
C PHE A 618 7.27 -2.31 -15.86
N ARG A 619 7.27 -1.31 -14.98
CA ARG A 619 7.62 0.08 -15.31
C ARG A 619 8.61 0.58 -14.29
N ASN A 620 9.83 0.90 -14.71
CA ASN A 620 10.88 1.43 -13.87
C ASN A 620 10.60 2.89 -13.51
N GLU A 621 9.56 3.13 -12.72
CA GLU A 621 9.15 4.45 -12.29
C GLU A 621 10.28 5.16 -11.53
N ILE A 622 10.55 6.41 -11.90
CA ILE A 622 11.63 7.22 -11.32
C ILE A 622 11.39 7.47 -9.83
N SER A 623 10.16 7.87 -9.45
CA SER A 623 9.77 8.14 -8.06
C SER A 623 8.36 7.60 -7.79
N PRO A 624 8.20 6.28 -7.57
CA PRO A 624 6.92 5.69 -7.21
C PRO A 624 6.45 6.23 -5.85
N ARG A 625 5.23 6.78 -5.82
CA ARG A 625 4.57 7.34 -4.62
C ARG A 625 3.11 6.87 -4.60
N GLN A 626 2.41 7.01 -3.47
CA GLN A 626 0.97 6.70 -3.34
C GLN A 626 0.62 5.19 -3.32
N GLY A 627 1.42 4.36 -2.66
CA GLY A 627 1.06 2.95 -2.45
C GLY A 627 0.95 2.16 -3.75
N LEU A 628 -0.15 1.41 -3.91
CA LEU A 628 -0.41 0.57 -5.08
C LEU A 628 -0.77 1.33 -6.36
N ILE A 629 -0.92 2.66 -6.30
CA ILE A 629 -1.35 3.47 -7.45
C ILE A 629 -0.23 3.60 -8.49
N ARG A 630 1.00 3.78 -8.03
CA ARG A 630 2.18 3.96 -8.86
C ARG A 630 3.32 3.05 -8.38
N VAL A 631 3.40 1.89 -9.01
CA VAL A 631 4.31 0.79 -8.65
C VAL A 631 5.16 0.40 -9.85
N ARG A 632 6.24 -0.33 -9.58
CA ARG A 632 7.19 -0.79 -10.60
C ARG A 632 6.85 -2.13 -11.20
N GLU A 633 6.09 -2.93 -10.47
CA GLU A 633 5.61 -4.25 -10.85
C GLU A 633 4.13 -4.34 -10.49
N PHE A 634 3.29 -4.68 -11.46
CA PHE A 634 1.84 -4.77 -11.24
C PHE A 634 1.18 -5.74 -12.20
N THR A 635 0.05 -6.31 -11.77
CA THR A 635 -0.76 -7.18 -12.62
C THR A 635 -1.73 -6.35 -13.43
N MET A 636 -1.76 -6.64 -14.73
CA MET A 636 -2.69 -6.08 -15.69
C MET A 636 -3.56 -7.21 -16.24
N CYS A 637 -4.77 -6.84 -16.66
CA CYS A 637 -5.59 -7.68 -17.51
C CYS A 637 -5.88 -6.87 -18.77
N GLU A 638 -5.45 -7.34 -19.93
CA GLU A 638 -5.62 -6.61 -21.19
C GLU A 638 -6.38 -7.48 -22.18
N ILE A 639 -7.21 -6.83 -22.98
CA ILE A 639 -8.02 -7.46 -24.01
C ILE A 639 -7.69 -6.76 -25.32
N GLU A 640 -7.30 -7.52 -26.34
CA GLU A 640 -7.17 -7.01 -27.71
C GLU A 640 -8.36 -7.53 -28.52
N HIS A 641 -9.32 -6.66 -28.80
CA HIS A 641 -10.46 -6.98 -29.65
C HIS A 641 -10.15 -6.58 -31.09
N PHE A 642 -9.87 -7.57 -31.93
CA PHE A 642 -9.60 -7.40 -33.36
C PHE A 642 -10.91 -7.32 -34.14
N VAL A 643 -11.12 -6.20 -34.82
CA VAL A 643 -12.33 -5.91 -35.59
C VAL A 643 -11.99 -5.34 -36.96
N ASP A 644 -12.93 -5.44 -37.90
CA ASP A 644 -12.83 -4.78 -39.19
C ASP A 644 -12.75 -3.25 -38.98
N PRO A 645 -11.73 -2.55 -39.51
CA PRO A 645 -11.60 -1.10 -39.37
C PRO A 645 -12.78 -0.32 -40.00
N GLU A 646 -13.46 -0.88 -41.01
CA GLU A 646 -14.60 -0.25 -41.67
C GLU A 646 -15.95 -0.58 -41.00
N ASP A 647 -16.04 -1.70 -40.28
CA ASP A 647 -17.26 -2.14 -39.58
C ASP A 647 -16.99 -2.48 -38.11
N LYS A 648 -17.01 -1.44 -37.27
CA LYS A 648 -16.84 -1.55 -35.80
C LYS A 648 -18.16 -1.74 -35.05
N LYS A 649 -19.18 -2.32 -35.69
CA LYS A 649 -20.46 -2.67 -35.05
C LYS A 649 -20.31 -3.95 -34.22
N LEU A 650 -21.08 -4.05 -33.15
CA LEU A 650 -21.06 -5.24 -32.30
C LEU A 650 -22.49 -5.67 -31.98
N ALA A 651 -22.87 -6.89 -32.39
CA ALA A 651 -24.23 -7.40 -32.20
C ALA A 651 -24.71 -7.34 -30.73
N LYS A 652 -23.78 -7.55 -29.78
CA LYS A 652 -24.06 -7.50 -28.33
C LYS A 652 -24.20 -6.09 -27.77
N PHE A 653 -23.87 -5.02 -28.52
CA PHE A 653 -23.99 -3.63 -28.06
C PHE A 653 -25.43 -3.28 -27.65
N SER A 654 -26.42 -3.83 -28.36
CA SER A 654 -27.85 -3.70 -28.02
C SER A 654 -28.18 -4.06 -26.57
N LYS A 655 -27.44 -5.01 -25.96
CA LYS A 655 -27.66 -5.44 -24.56
C LYS A 655 -27.23 -4.39 -23.53
N VAL A 656 -26.32 -3.49 -23.90
CA VAL A 656 -25.75 -2.48 -23.01
C VAL A 656 -26.09 -1.06 -23.43
N ALA A 657 -26.76 -0.85 -24.57
CA ALA A 657 -27.06 0.48 -25.11
C ALA A 657 -27.80 1.41 -24.13
N ASN A 658 -28.59 0.85 -23.20
CA ASN A 658 -29.34 1.61 -22.19
C ASN A 658 -28.53 1.85 -20.90
N GLU A 659 -27.33 1.27 -20.77
CA GLU A 659 -26.45 1.49 -19.62
C GLU A 659 -26.04 2.97 -19.58
N ARG A 660 -26.22 3.60 -18.42
CA ARG A 660 -25.88 5.01 -18.22
C ARG A 660 -24.50 5.16 -17.61
N LEU A 661 -23.62 5.85 -18.30
CA LEU A 661 -22.25 6.11 -17.87
C LEU A 661 -22.09 7.59 -17.56
N THR A 662 -21.24 7.91 -16.60
CA THR A 662 -20.77 9.27 -16.34
C THR A 662 -19.62 9.57 -17.30
N LEU A 663 -19.89 10.32 -18.37
CA LEU A 663 -18.93 10.63 -19.44
C LEU A 663 -18.37 12.05 -19.29
N PHE A 664 -17.05 12.17 -19.28
CA PHE A 664 -16.31 13.43 -19.29
C PHE A 664 -15.59 13.60 -20.62
N SER A 665 -16.36 14.00 -21.64
CA SER A 665 -15.86 14.16 -23.01
C SER A 665 -14.76 15.22 -23.12
N ALA A 666 -13.95 15.12 -24.18
CA ALA A 666 -12.92 16.11 -24.47
C ALA A 666 -13.52 17.52 -24.61
N CYS A 667 -14.70 17.65 -25.23
CA CYS A 667 -15.41 18.92 -25.34
C CYS A 667 -15.80 19.48 -23.97
N ASN A 668 -16.42 18.68 -23.10
CA ASN A 668 -16.84 19.14 -21.77
C ASN A 668 -15.62 19.56 -20.94
N GLN A 669 -14.52 18.81 -21.03
CA GLN A 669 -13.26 19.20 -20.43
C GLN A 669 -12.83 20.59 -20.90
N MET A 670 -12.75 20.82 -22.22
CA MET A 670 -12.35 22.11 -22.79
C MET A 670 -13.32 23.25 -22.43
N ASP A 671 -14.61 22.96 -22.29
CA ASP A 671 -15.67 23.94 -22.00
C ASP A 671 -15.87 24.21 -20.50
N GLY A 672 -15.08 23.56 -19.63
CA GLY A 672 -15.24 23.64 -18.18
C GLY A 672 -16.56 23.07 -17.67
N GLN A 673 -17.22 22.25 -18.49
CA GLN A 673 -18.48 21.59 -18.13
C GLN A 673 -18.21 20.31 -17.35
N PRO A 674 -19.05 19.96 -16.36
CA PRO A 674 -18.87 18.73 -15.62
C PRO A 674 -19.12 17.49 -16.49
N ALA A 675 -18.72 16.34 -15.98
CA ALA A 675 -19.09 15.06 -16.56
C ALA A 675 -20.62 14.89 -16.57
N GLN A 676 -21.15 14.25 -17.63
CA GLN A 676 -22.58 14.08 -17.85
C GLN A 676 -22.97 12.61 -17.85
N GLN A 677 -24.13 12.32 -17.25
CA GLN A 677 -24.76 11.01 -17.33
C GLN A 677 -25.44 10.84 -18.69
N MET A 678 -25.03 9.83 -19.46
CA MET A 678 -25.58 9.56 -20.79
C MET A 678 -25.70 8.05 -20.99
N ALA A 679 -26.76 7.61 -21.69
CA ALA A 679 -26.85 6.22 -22.12
C ALA A 679 -25.78 5.96 -23.19
N ILE A 680 -25.08 4.83 -23.13
CA ILE A 680 -23.98 4.56 -24.08
C ILE A 680 -24.46 4.49 -25.53
N GLY A 681 -25.70 4.01 -25.76
CA GLY A 681 -26.34 4.03 -27.08
C GLY A 681 -26.52 5.44 -27.64
N GLU A 682 -26.95 6.37 -26.78
CA GLU A 682 -27.07 7.79 -27.13
C GLU A 682 -25.71 8.42 -27.40
N ALA A 683 -24.69 8.10 -26.58
CA ALA A 683 -23.34 8.60 -26.76
C ALA A 683 -22.71 8.17 -28.10
N VAL A 684 -22.92 6.91 -28.50
CA VAL A 684 -22.48 6.41 -29.81
C VAL A 684 -23.27 7.05 -30.96
N GLN A 685 -24.60 7.20 -30.81
CA GLN A 685 -25.44 7.85 -31.82
C GLN A 685 -25.03 9.32 -32.05
N LYS A 686 -24.72 10.05 -30.97
CA LYS A 686 -24.25 11.44 -31.01
C LYS A 686 -22.76 11.58 -31.36
N LYS A 687 -22.06 10.47 -31.63
CA LYS A 687 -20.61 10.45 -31.90
C LYS A 687 -19.75 11.06 -30.78
N VAL A 688 -20.26 11.05 -29.56
CA VAL A 688 -19.44 11.34 -28.36
C VAL A 688 -18.45 10.20 -28.16
N VAL A 689 -18.92 8.95 -28.29
CA VAL A 689 -18.07 7.75 -28.35
C VAL A 689 -18.00 7.29 -29.80
N ALA A 690 -16.80 6.99 -30.30
CA ALA A 690 -16.57 6.81 -31.74
C ALA A 690 -17.40 5.68 -32.38
N ASN A 691 -17.54 4.54 -31.71
CA ASN A 691 -18.16 3.32 -32.27
C ASN A 691 -18.82 2.42 -31.20
N GLU A 692 -19.63 1.47 -31.67
CA GLU A 692 -20.37 0.52 -30.82
C GLU A 692 -19.47 -0.44 -30.04
N THR A 693 -18.35 -0.87 -30.64
CA THR A 693 -17.42 -1.81 -29.99
C THR A 693 -16.74 -1.16 -28.78
N LEU A 694 -16.23 0.07 -28.94
CA LEU A 694 -15.66 0.86 -27.83
C LEU A 694 -16.71 1.13 -26.75
N GLY A 695 -17.91 1.56 -27.15
CA GLY A 695 -19.02 1.79 -26.21
C GLY A 695 -19.43 0.52 -25.45
N TYR A 696 -19.44 -0.64 -26.11
CA TYR A 696 -19.72 -1.92 -25.47
C TYR A 696 -18.70 -2.22 -24.35
N TYR A 697 -17.40 -2.08 -24.63
CA TYR A 697 -16.38 -2.36 -23.63
C TYR A 697 -16.36 -1.33 -22.49
N MET A 698 -16.66 -0.06 -22.75
CA MET A 698 -16.85 0.93 -21.69
C MET A 698 -18.00 0.52 -20.74
N ALA A 699 -19.14 0.10 -21.29
CA ALA A 699 -20.28 -0.34 -20.48
C ALA A 699 -19.96 -1.63 -19.70
N ARG A 700 -19.30 -2.61 -20.34
CA ARG A 700 -18.85 -3.84 -19.67
C ARG A 700 -17.82 -3.56 -18.57
N CYS A 701 -16.94 -2.59 -18.77
CA CYS A 701 -15.99 -2.13 -17.77
C CYS A 701 -16.72 -1.57 -16.53
N GLN A 702 -17.70 -0.69 -16.72
CA GLN A 702 -18.56 -0.19 -15.63
C GLN A 702 -19.25 -1.34 -14.88
N GLN A 703 -19.83 -2.31 -15.60
CA GLN A 703 -20.50 -3.45 -14.99
C GLN A 703 -19.53 -4.29 -14.15
N TYR A 704 -18.31 -4.55 -14.63
CA TYR A 704 -17.29 -5.26 -13.87
C TYR A 704 -16.87 -4.49 -12.61
N LEU A 705 -16.51 -3.21 -12.75
CA LEU A 705 -16.08 -2.36 -11.64
C LEU A 705 -17.18 -2.29 -10.56
N HIS A 706 -18.44 -2.14 -10.95
CA HIS A 706 -19.56 -2.17 -10.03
C HIS A 706 -19.71 -3.53 -9.32
N LYS A 707 -19.59 -4.63 -10.08
CA LYS A 707 -19.73 -6.00 -9.58
C LYS A 707 -18.65 -6.36 -8.54
N VAL A 708 -17.42 -5.91 -8.73
CA VAL A 708 -16.33 -6.11 -7.75
C VAL A 708 -16.44 -5.20 -6.53
N GLY A 709 -17.27 -4.15 -6.57
CA GLY A 709 -17.59 -3.32 -5.42
C GLY A 709 -17.14 -1.85 -5.50
N ILE A 710 -16.72 -1.37 -6.67
CA ILE A 710 -16.50 0.06 -6.87
C ILE A 710 -17.85 0.79 -6.83
N ASP A 711 -17.90 1.90 -6.09
CA ASP A 711 -19.07 2.78 -6.02
C ASP A 711 -19.28 3.50 -7.36
N PRO A 712 -20.39 3.27 -8.08
CA PRO A 712 -20.67 3.93 -9.36
C PRO A 712 -20.71 5.46 -9.27
N ARG A 713 -20.95 6.03 -8.08
CA ARG A 713 -20.97 7.47 -7.85
C ARG A 713 -19.57 8.09 -7.89
N ARG A 714 -18.54 7.26 -7.68
CA ARG A 714 -17.13 7.63 -7.64
C ARG A 714 -16.38 7.12 -8.86
N MET A 715 -17.08 6.97 -9.97
CA MET A 715 -16.54 6.47 -11.22
C MET A 715 -17.00 7.37 -12.37
N ARG A 716 -16.08 7.66 -13.28
CA ARG A 716 -16.36 8.37 -14.54
C ARG A 716 -15.51 7.81 -15.66
N PHE A 717 -15.90 8.07 -16.90
CA PHE A 717 -15.09 7.80 -18.07
C PHE A 717 -14.61 9.13 -18.63
N ARG A 718 -13.29 9.37 -18.64
CA ARG A 718 -12.69 10.60 -19.16
C ARG A 718 -12.10 10.33 -20.54
N GLN A 719 -12.50 11.12 -21.53
CA GLN A 719 -11.93 11.03 -22.86
C GLN A 719 -10.55 11.71 -22.90
N HIS A 720 -9.59 11.15 -23.62
CA HIS A 720 -8.30 11.82 -23.84
C HIS A 720 -8.48 13.08 -24.68
N LEU A 721 -7.69 14.12 -24.38
CA LEU A 721 -7.60 15.30 -25.24
C LEU A 721 -6.72 15.03 -26.46
N SER A 722 -6.85 15.83 -27.52
CA SER A 722 -6.10 15.64 -28.77
C SER A 722 -4.56 15.61 -28.61
N ASN A 723 -4.04 16.26 -27.57
CA ASN A 723 -2.61 16.30 -27.22
C ASN A 723 -2.18 15.18 -26.26
N GLU A 724 -3.12 14.47 -25.66
CA GLU A 724 -2.89 13.32 -24.76
C GLU A 724 -3.04 11.99 -25.50
N MET A 725 -3.88 11.96 -26.55
CA MET A 725 -4.04 10.77 -27.38
C MET A 725 -2.69 10.33 -27.95
N ALA A 726 -2.40 9.03 -27.85
CA ALA A 726 -1.30 8.44 -28.60
C ALA A 726 -1.50 8.74 -30.09
N HIS A 727 -0.42 9.00 -30.83
CA HIS A 727 -0.45 9.43 -32.23
C HIS A 727 -1.16 8.45 -33.18
N TYR A 728 -1.46 7.25 -32.73
CA TYR A 728 -2.19 6.21 -33.45
C TYR A 728 -3.63 5.96 -32.97
N ALA A 729 -4.02 6.48 -31.80
CA ALA A 729 -5.34 6.20 -31.24
C ALA A 729 -6.43 7.04 -31.91
N GLN A 730 -7.55 6.41 -32.28
CA GLN A 730 -8.71 7.10 -32.86
C GLN A 730 -9.61 7.73 -31.79
N ASP A 731 -9.79 7.04 -30.67
CA ASP A 731 -10.55 7.49 -29.51
C ASP A 731 -10.00 6.75 -28.28
N CYS A 732 -10.04 7.38 -27.11
CA CYS A 732 -9.55 6.76 -25.87
C CYS A 732 -10.32 7.30 -24.66
N TRP A 733 -10.80 6.38 -23.83
CA TRP A 733 -11.60 6.66 -22.64
C TRP A 733 -11.04 5.93 -21.41
N ASP A 734 -10.61 6.70 -20.42
CA ASP A 734 -10.14 6.17 -19.15
C ASP A 734 -11.30 6.03 -18.16
N ALA A 735 -11.51 4.83 -17.62
CA ALA A 735 -12.33 4.65 -16.44
C ALA A 735 -11.54 5.14 -15.21
N GLU A 736 -11.92 6.30 -14.70
CA GLU A 736 -11.33 6.92 -13.53
C GLU A 736 -12.17 6.64 -12.29
N ILE A 737 -11.49 6.33 -11.19
CA ILE A 737 -12.12 6.09 -9.89
C ILE A 737 -11.65 7.19 -8.93
N LEU A 738 -12.60 7.85 -8.27
CA LEU A 738 -12.33 8.90 -7.30
C LEU A 738 -11.87 8.29 -5.98
N THR A 739 -10.66 8.62 -5.57
CA THR A 739 -10.04 8.21 -4.31
C THR A 739 -9.59 9.42 -3.49
N SER A 740 -8.99 9.17 -2.34
CA SER A 740 -8.33 10.15 -1.49
C SER A 740 -7.11 10.82 -2.12
N TYR A 741 -6.64 10.32 -3.27
CA TYR A 741 -5.62 10.96 -4.10
C TYR A 741 -6.20 11.70 -5.32
N GLY A 742 -7.54 11.79 -5.43
CA GLY A 742 -8.25 12.35 -6.58
C GLY A 742 -8.72 11.28 -7.56
N TRP A 743 -9.04 11.70 -8.77
CA TRP A 743 -9.43 10.82 -9.87
C TRP A 743 -8.22 10.05 -10.39
N ILE A 744 -8.29 8.72 -10.36
CA ILE A 744 -7.21 7.84 -10.81
C ILE A 744 -7.71 6.97 -11.95
N GLU A 745 -7.01 7.01 -13.07
CA GLU A 745 -7.17 6.08 -14.18
C GLU A 745 -6.91 4.64 -13.71
N CYS A 746 -7.93 3.80 -13.80
CA CYS A 746 -7.86 2.39 -13.39
C CYS A 746 -8.02 1.42 -14.57
N VAL A 747 -8.69 1.86 -15.64
CA VAL A 747 -8.85 1.11 -16.88
C VAL A 747 -8.73 2.06 -18.08
N GLY A 748 -7.81 1.83 -19.00
CA GLY A 748 -7.76 2.52 -20.28
C GLY A 748 -8.60 1.78 -21.32
N ASN A 749 -9.48 2.48 -22.06
CA ASN A 749 -10.23 1.89 -23.18
C ASN A 749 -9.84 2.64 -24.46
N ALA A 750 -8.90 2.07 -25.22
CA ALA A 750 -8.33 2.71 -26.40
C ALA A 750 -8.80 2.06 -27.70
N ASP A 751 -9.01 2.86 -28.73
CA ASP A 751 -9.11 2.42 -30.12
C ASP A 751 -7.77 2.66 -30.80
N ARG A 752 -6.92 1.62 -30.88
CA ARG A 752 -5.53 1.71 -31.37
C ARG A 752 -5.43 1.65 -32.90
N ALA A 753 -6.56 1.64 -33.61
CA ALA A 753 -6.62 1.42 -35.05
C ALA A 753 -5.80 0.17 -35.45
N CYS A 754 -5.09 0.23 -36.57
CA CYS A 754 -4.28 -0.88 -37.10
C CYS A 754 -2.79 -0.78 -36.74
N TYR A 755 -2.40 0.13 -35.84
CA TYR A 755 -1.01 0.55 -35.69
C TYR A 755 -0.06 -0.58 -35.30
N ASP A 756 -0.37 -1.35 -34.26
CA ASP A 756 0.52 -2.36 -33.71
C ASP A 756 0.85 -3.46 -34.71
N LEU A 757 -0.19 -3.99 -35.39
CA LEU A 757 -0.01 -5.01 -36.43
C LEU A 757 0.80 -4.47 -37.62
N GLN A 758 0.61 -3.20 -38.00
CA GLN A 758 1.39 -2.58 -39.06
C GLN A 758 2.86 -2.38 -38.67
N GLN A 759 3.15 -1.98 -37.43
CA GLN A 759 4.53 -1.80 -36.97
C GLN A 759 5.29 -3.14 -36.92
N HIS A 760 4.66 -4.19 -36.39
CA HIS A 760 5.25 -5.52 -36.40
C HIS A 760 5.42 -6.06 -37.82
N TYR A 761 4.48 -5.80 -38.73
CA TYR A 761 4.65 -6.14 -40.15
C TYR A 761 5.85 -5.39 -40.75
N LYS A 762 5.97 -4.07 -40.55
CA LYS A 762 7.10 -3.27 -41.05
C LYS A 762 8.44 -3.77 -40.53
N ALA A 763 8.50 -4.20 -39.27
CA ALA A 763 9.73 -4.67 -38.64
C ALA A 763 10.12 -6.11 -39.04
N THR A 764 9.14 -6.99 -39.29
CA THR A 764 9.38 -8.43 -39.50
C THR A 764 9.17 -8.90 -40.94
N ASN A 765 8.52 -8.09 -41.77
CA ASN A 765 8.00 -8.46 -43.08
C ASN A 765 7.03 -9.65 -43.06
N VAL A 766 6.41 -9.95 -41.91
CA VAL A 766 5.40 -11.00 -41.76
C VAL A 766 4.01 -10.36 -41.77
N LYS A 767 3.23 -10.55 -42.84
CA LYS A 767 1.88 -9.97 -42.96
C LYS A 767 0.97 -10.37 -41.80
N LEU A 768 0.44 -9.41 -41.04
CA LEU A 768 -0.50 -9.61 -39.95
C LEU A 768 -1.90 -9.11 -40.35
N THR A 769 -2.49 -9.79 -41.33
CA THR A 769 -3.79 -9.45 -41.93
C THR A 769 -4.79 -10.60 -41.79
N ALA A 770 -6.08 -10.28 -41.88
CA ALA A 770 -7.17 -11.24 -41.98
C ALA A 770 -7.77 -11.20 -43.39
N GLU A 771 -8.48 -12.26 -43.77
CA GLU A 771 -9.18 -12.35 -45.06
C GLU A 771 -10.68 -12.17 -44.88
N LYS A 772 -11.28 -11.22 -45.60
CA LYS A 772 -12.72 -11.00 -45.67
C LYS A 772 -13.24 -11.48 -47.01
N LYS A 773 -14.19 -12.41 -47.00
CA LYS A 773 -14.86 -12.85 -48.25
C LYS A 773 -15.67 -11.70 -48.83
N LEU A 774 -15.49 -11.45 -50.12
CA LEU A 774 -16.30 -10.47 -50.83
C LEU A 774 -17.70 -11.04 -51.10
N PRO A 775 -18.77 -10.22 -51.05
CA PRO A 775 -20.13 -10.66 -51.37
C PRO A 775 -20.26 -11.23 -52.79
N ALA A 776 -19.48 -10.70 -53.73
CA ALA A 776 -19.32 -11.20 -55.09
C ALA A 776 -17.85 -11.08 -55.51
N PRO A 777 -17.31 -12.00 -56.34
CA PRO A 777 -15.94 -11.91 -56.84
C PRO A 777 -15.74 -10.61 -57.63
N ARG A 778 -14.65 -9.89 -57.36
CA ARG A 778 -14.29 -8.66 -58.06
C ARG A 778 -13.16 -8.94 -59.04
N ASN A 779 -13.33 -8.63 -60.32
CA ASN A 779 -12.23 -8.66 -61.29
C ASN A 779 -11.40 -7.39 -61.12
N VAL A 780 -10.11 -7.56 -60.82
CA VAL A 780 -9.16 -6.46 -60.70
C VAL A 780 -8.12 -6.59 -61.82
N SER A 781 -7.92 -5.52 -62.58
CA SER A 781 -6.85 -5.45 -63.59
C SER A 781 -5.52 -5.26 -62.87
N VAL A 782 -4.68 -6.30 -62.85
CA VAL A 782 -3.34 -6.26 -62.23
C VAL A 782 -2.30 -6.00 -63.31
N VAL A 783 -1.38 -5.06 -63.06
CA VAL A 783 -0.21 -4.79 -63.89
C VAL A 783 1.04 -5.11 -63.06
N GLU A 784 1.77 -6.16 -63.43
CA GLU A 784 2.95 -6.61 -62.68
C GLU A 784 4.17 -6.80 -63.60
N PRO A 785 5.40 -6.53 -63.10
CA PRO A 785 6.63 -6.91 -63.78
C PRO A 785 6.87 -8.42 -63.61
N GLN A 786 7.09 -9.13 -64.71
CA GLN A 786 7.54 -10.51 -64.77
C GLN A 786 9.04 -10.56 -65.10
N PRO A 787 9.90 -10.67 -64.07
CA PRO A 787 11.33 -10.85 -64.27
C PRO A 787 11.65 -12.24 -64.84
N ASN A 788 12.50 -12.28 -65.88
CA ASN A 788 13.08 -13.52 -66.38
C ASN A 788 14.29 -13.91 -65.52
N MET A 789 14.05 -14.77 -64.52
CA MET A 789 15.06 -15.14 -63.54
C MET A 789 16.30 -15.83 -64.14
N ALA A 790 16.17 -16.52 -65.28
CA ALA A 790 17.31 -17.14 -65.95
C ALA A 790 18.25 -16.09 -66.57
N LEU A 791 17.70 -15.02 -67.15
CA LEU A 791 18.47 -13.92 -67.71
C LEU A 791 18.99 -12.98 -66.63
N LEU A 792 18.17 -12.64 -65.64
CA LEU A 792 18.61 -11.84 -64.49
C LEU A 792 19.74 -12.52 -63.71
N GLY A 793 19.64 -13.84 -63.49
CA GLY A 793 20.70 -14.62 -62.85
C GLY A 793 22.01 -14.63 -63.63
N LYS A 794 21.94 -14.65 -64.97
CA LYS A 794 23.13 -14.56 -65.83
C LYS A 794 23.75 -13.15 -65.83
N SER A 795 22.92 -12.11 -65.95
CA SER A 795 23.37 -10.72 -66.09
C SER A 795 23.81 -10.10 -64.77
N PHE A 796 23.14 -10.42 -63.65
CA PHE A 796 23.33 -9.75 -62.36
C PHE A 796 23.77 -10.68 -61.22
N LYS A 797 23.90 -12.00 -61.47
CA LYS A 797 24.43 -12.99 -60.53
C LYS A 797 23.79 -12.91 -59.13
N LYS A 798 24.56 -12.51 -58.11
CA LYS A 798 24.13 -12.41 -56.70
C LYS A 798 23.03 -11.36 -56.50
N ASP A 799 22.96 -10.36 -57.37
CA ASP A 799 22.03 -9.23 -57.25
C ASP A 799 20.67 -9.53 -57.91
N ALA A 800 20.54 -10.63 -58.65
CA ALA A 800 19.29 -11.02 -59.30
C ALA A 800 18.11 -11.19 -58.33
N LYS A 801 18.35 -11.74 -57.13
CA LYS A 801 17.32 -11.86 -56.07
C LYS A 801 16.94 -10.51 -55.49
N LYS A 802 17.91 -9.59 -55.37
CA LYS A 802 17.70 -8.21 -54.89
C LYS A 802 16.83 -7.41 -55.87
N ILE A 803 17.13 -7.53 -57.16
CA ILE A 803 16.35 -6.93 -58.26
C ILE A 803 14.93 -7.51 -58.31
N GLN A 804 14.78 -8.84 -58.18
CA GLN A 804 13.46 -9.48 -58.15
C GLN A 804 12.58 -8.97 -56.99
N ALA A 805 13.16 -8.84 -55.79
CA ALA A 805 12.46 -8.32 -54.64
C ALA A 805 12.00 -6.86 -54.87
N ALA A 806 12.90 -6.03 -55.40
CA ALA A 806 12.59 -4.63 -55.72
C ALA A 806 11.49 -4.49 -56.78
N LEU A 807 11.55 -5.28 -57.87
CA LEU A 807 10.52 -5.30 -58.91
C LEU A 807 9.15 -5.71 -58.37
N SER A 808 9.11 -6.67 -57.45
CA SER A 808 7.85 -7.16 -56.84
C SER A 808 7.22 -6.15 -55.88
N SER A 809 7.97 -5.14 -55.43
CA SER A 809 7.52 -4.10 -54.51
C SER A 809 7.16 -2.75 -55.18
N LEU A 810 7.26 -2.65 -56.52
CA LEU A 810 6.99 -1.41 -57.22
C LEU A 810 5.49 -1.03 -57.21
N PRO A 811 5.14 0.25 -56.98
CA PRO A 811 3.78 0.75 -57.14
C PRO A 811 3.27 0.57 -58.57
N GLU A 812 1.96 0.39 -58.76
CA GLU A 812 1.37 0.21 -60.09
C GLU A 812 1.70 1.37 -61.05
N GLU A 813 1.74 2.60 -60.55
CA GLU A 813 2.13 3.79 -61.32
C GLU A 813 3.55 3.68 -61.89
N GLU A 814 4.50 3.18 -61.08
CA GLU A 814 5.89 2.98 -61.50
C GLU A 814 6.03 1.79 -62.46
N VAL A 815 5.23 0.74 -62.28
CA VAL A 815 5.21 -0.39 -63.22
C VAL A 815 4.66 0.02 -64.59
N VAL A 816 3.67 0.92 -64.61
CA VAL A 816 3.14 1.52 -65.85
C VAL A 816 4.18 2.44 -66.49
N ALA A 817 4.90 3.25 -65.71
CA ALA A 817 6.00 4.07 -66.20
C ALA A 817 7.14 3.22 -66.77
N MET A 818 7.54 2.16 -66.06
CA MET A 818 8.52 1.18 -66.53
C MET A 818 8.10 0.55 -67.85
N LYS A 819 6.83 0.15 -67.99
CA LYS A 819 6.31 -0.41 -69.24
C LYS A 819 6.50 0.57 -70.40
N LYS A 820 6.18 1.85 -70.19
CA LYS A 820 6.33 2.89 -71.21
C LYS A 820 7.80 3.09 -71.60
N GLU A 821 8.69 3.14 -70.60
CA GLU A 821 10.12 3.37 -70.81
C GLU A 821 10.83 2.17 -71.47
N LEU A 822 10.45 0.93 -71.11
CA LEU A 822 10.92 -0.29 -71.79
C LEU A 822 10.45 -0.36 -73.25
N GLN A 823 9.30 0.24 -73.60
CA GLN A 823 8.79 0.30 -74.97
C GLN A 823 9.45 1.40 -75.81
N GLU A 824 9.63 2.59 -75.25
CA GLU A 824 10.18 3.76 -75.96
C GLU A 824 11.71 3.71 -76.05
N ASN A 825 12.38 3.42 -74.93
CA ASN A 825 13.84 3.52 -74.79
C ASN A 825 14.57 2.17 -74.77
N LYS A 826 13.83 1.05 -74.78
CA LYS A 826 14.34 -0.34 -74.67
C LYS A 826 15.21 -0.63 -73.43
N LYS A 827 15.19 0.27 -72.44
CA LYS A 827 15.92 0.14 -71.17
C LYS A 827 15.14 0.86 -70.08
N TYR A 828 15.26 0.37 -68.85
CA TYR A 828 14.75 1.02 -67.65
C TYR A 828 15.78 0.93 -66.53
N GLU A 829 16.01 2.02 -65.80
CA GLU A 829 16.93 2.04 -64.67
C GLU A 829 16.18 1.83 -63.36
N LEU A 830 16.34 0.63 -62.78
CA LEU A 830 15.81 0.32 -61.46
C LEU A 830 16.83 0.71 -60.39
N LYS A 831 16.49 1.67 -59.54
CA LYS A 831 17.28 2.02 -58.37
C LYS A 831 16.92 1.10 -57.20
N VAL A 832 17.92 0.40 -56.66
CA VAL A 832 17.76 -0.39 -55.44
C VAL A 832 18.86 0.01 -54.47
N ASP A 833 18.47 0.55 -53.31
CA ASP A 833 19.35 1.19 -52.34
C ASP A 833 20.13 2.38 -52.93
N SER A 834 21.43 2.19 -53.22
CA SER A 834 22.35 3.19 -53.78
C SER A 834 22.92 2.79 -55.15
N GLU A 835 22.41 1.70 -55.73
CA GLU A 835 22.88 1.13 -56.99
C GLU A 835 21.77 1.19 -58.05
N SER A 836 22.13 1.49 -59.30
CA SER A 836 21.21 1.52 -60.44
C SER A 836 21.44 0.28 -61.31
N PHE A 837 20.37 -0.45 -61.62
CA PHE A 837 20.39 -1.66 -62.45
C PHE A 837 19.63 -1.40 -63.75
N THR A 838 20.30 -1.56 -64.89
CA THR A 838 19.67 -1.39 -66.21
C THR A 838 18.94 -2.66 -66.64
N LEU A 839 17.62 -2.58 -66.73
CA LEU A 839 16.74 -3.65 -67.16
C LEU A 839 16.35 -3.46 -68.63
N THR A 840 16.27 -4.55 -69.38
CA THR A 840 15.82 -4.59 -70.78
C THR A 840 14.52 -5.38 -70.91
N PRO A 841 13.76 -5.23 -72.02
CA PRO A 841 12.53 -5.99 -72.28
C PRO A 841 12.69 -7.52 -72.25
N GLU A 842 13.91 -8.02 -72.44
CA GLU A 842 14.25 -9.44 -72.37
C GLU A 842 14.39 -9.91 -70.90
N THR A 843 14.91 -9.04 -70.04
CA THR A 843 15.10 -9.32 -68.61
C THR A 843 13.84 -9.16 -67.77
N VAL A 844 12.95 -8.24 -68.14
CA VAL A 844 11.69 -7.97 -67.42
C VAL A 844 10.59 -7.60 -68.40
N ALA A 845 9.47 -8.31 -68.36
CA ALA A 845 8.29 -8.02 -69.16
C ALA A 845 7.14 -7.54 -68.27
N VAL A 846 6.40 -6.51 -68.65
CA VAL A 846 5.24 -6.05 -67.87
C VAL A 846 3.97 -6.68 -68.46
N LYS A 847 3.23 -7.44 -67.64
CA LYS A 847 1.94 -8.03 -68.05
C LYS A 847 0.78 -7.36 -67.35
N ARG A 848 -0.29 -7.12 -68.12
CA ARG A 848 -1.62 -6.75 -67.59
C ARG A 848 -2.54 -7.96 -67.77
N PHE A 849 -3.19 -8.40 -66.69
CA PHE A 849 -4.20 -9.44 -66.74
C PHE A 849 -5.30 -9.17 -65.71
N GLU A 850 -6.48 -9.76 -65.92
CA GLU A 850 -7.56 -9.70 -64.95
C GLU A 850 -7.39 -10.83 -63.92
N LYS A 851 -7.39 -10.45 -62.65
CA LYS A 851 -7.40 -11.39 -61.52
C LYS A 851 -8.76 -11.29 -60.84
N THR A 852 -9.48 -12.41 -60.81
CA THR A 852 -10.70 -12.54 -59.99
C THR A 852 -10.29 -12.68 -58.53
N VAL A 853 -10.69 -11.71 -57.71
CA VAL A 853 -10.41 -11.65 -56.29
C VAL A 853 -11.68 -12.06 -55.54
N HIS A 854 -11.60 -13.13 -54.75
CA HIS A 854 -12.70 -13.64 -53.92
C HIS A 854 -12.67 -13.13 -52.48
N VAL A 855 -11.49 -12.68 -52.02
CA VAL A 855 -11.23 -12.25 -50.66
C VAL A 855 -10.44 -10.95 -50.66
N GLU A 856 -10.72 -10.09 -49.70
CA GLU A 856 -9.99 -8.88 -49.41
C GLU A 856 -9.10 -9.09 -48.19
N GLU A 857 -7.83 -8.68 -48.28
CA GLU A 857 -6.92 -8.67 -47.13
C GLU A 857 -7.16 -7.39 -46.33
N ILE A 858 -7.41 -7.54 -45.02
CA ILE A 858 -7.69 -6.43 -44.12
C ILE A 858 -6.70 -6.47 -42.96
N THR A 859 -6.15 -5.31 -42.58
CA THR A 859 -5.43 -5.19 -41.30
C THR A 859 -6.44 -4.83 -40.22
N PRO A 860 -6.70 -5.69 -39.23
CA PRO A 860 -7.71 -5.40 -38.22
C PRO A 860 -7.40 -4.13 -37.43
N SER A 861 -8.46 -3.42 -37.05
CA SER A 861 -8.41 -2.42 -35.98
C SER A 861 -8.47 -3.11 -34.63
N VAL A 862 -7.88 -2.51 -33.60
CA VAL A 862 -7.85 -3.06 -32.25
C VAL A 862 -8.52 -2.12 -31.24
N ILE A 863 -9.50 -2.65 -30.49
CA ILE A 863 -10.02 -2.01 -29.27
C ILE A 863 -9.37 -2.68 -28.07
N GLU A 864 -8.71 -1.87 -27.24
CA GLU A 864 -7.97 -2.32 -26.07
C GLU A 864 -8.57 -1.78 -24.76
N PRO A 865 -9.26 -2.63 -24.00
CA PRO A 865 -9.49 -2.44 -22.58
C PRO A 865 -8.31 -2.97 -21.73
N SER A 866 -7.55 -2.07 -21.10
CA SER A 866 -6.41 -2.40 -20.22
C SER A 866 -6.70 -2.08 -18.75
N TYR A 867 -6.70 -3.10 -17.88
CA TYR A 867 -7.11 -3.01 -16.47
C TYR A 867 -5.92 -3.06 -15.52
N GLY A 868 -5.68 -2.00 -14.75
CA GLY A 868 -4.68 -1.96 -13.69
C GLY A 868 -5.20 -2.53 -12.36
N ILE A 869 -5.04 -3.84 -12.15
CA ILE A 869 -5.66 -4.56 -11.01
C ILE A 869 -5.22 -4.00 -9.64
N GLY A 870 -3.96 -3.58 -9.50
CA GLY A 870 -3.47 -2.95 -8.27
C GLY A 870 -4.23 -1.66 -7.92
N ARG A 871 -4.49 -0.80 -8.92
CA ARG A 871 -5.24 0.45 -8.76
C ARG A 871 -6.70 0.16 -8.40
N ILE A 872 -7.35 -0.74 -9.14
CA ILE A 872 -8.75 -1.13 -8.89
C ILE A 872 -8.90 -1.69 -7.47
N MET A 873 -7.96 -2.54 -7.03
CA MET A 873 -8.00 -3.15 -5.70
C MET A 873 -7.80 -2.11 -4.59
N TYR A 874 -6.90 -1.15 -4.76
CA TYR A 874 -6.74 -0.05 -3.80
C TYR A 874 -8.03 0.78 -3.69
N SER A 875 -8.60 1.17 -4.83
CA SER A 875 -9.85 1.93 -4.88
C SER A 875 -11.03 1.16 -4.25
N LEU A 876 -11.10 -0.16 -4.46
CA LEU A 876 -12.08 -1.03 -3.81
C LEU A 876 -11.91 -1.03 -2.28
N LEU A 877 -10.68 -1.19 -1.78
CA LEU A 877 -10.40 -1.21 -0.34
C LEU A 877 -10.79 0.13 0.30
N GLU A 878 -10.43 1.25 -0.34
CA GLU A 878 -10.85 2.58 0.07
C GLU A 878 -12.38 2.72 0.08
N HIS A 879 -13.05 2.33 -1.00
CA HIS A 879 -14.51 2.41 -1.11
C HIS A 879 -15.25 1.49 -0.14
N SER A 880 -14.61 0.43 0.34
CA SER A 880 -15.17 -0.52 1.31
C SER A 880 -14.91 -0.14 2.77
N PHE A 881 -13.93 0.73 3.04
CA PHE A 881 -13.51 1.04 4.41
C PHE A 881 -14.54 1.87 5.18
N ARG A 882 -14.89 1.42 6.38
CA ARG A 882 -15.89 2.04 7.24
C ARG A 882 -15.44 1.99 8.71
N GLN A 883 -16.02 2.88 9.51
CA GLN A 883 -15.89 2.90 10.97
C GLN A 883 -17.27 2.60 11.58
N ARG A 884 -17.31 1.88 12.71
CA ARG A 884 -18.56 1.61 13.41
C ARG A 884 -19.04 2.85 14.15
N GLU A 885 -20.35 3.11 14.10
CA GLU A 885 -20.97 4.19 14.87
C GLU A 885 -20.77 3.95 16.37
N GLY A 886 -20.30 4.97 17.09
CA GLY A 886 -20.05 4.89 18.54
C GLY A 886 -18.71 4.25 18.95
N ASP A 887 -17.92 3.72 18.01
CA ASP A 887 -16.58 3.17 18.29
C ASP A 887 -15.62 3.41 17.12
N GLU A 888 -14.93 4.55 17.14
CA GLU A 888 -13.99 4.97 16.10
C GLU A 888 -12.75 4.07 15.94
N GLN A 889 -12.51 3.18 16.90
CA GLN A 889 -11.43 2.18 16.84
C GLN A 889 -11.86 0.94 16.05
N ARG A 890 -13.16 0.66 16.00
CA ARG A 890 -13.69 -0.49 15.24
C ARG A 890 -13.89 -0.13 13.78
N THR A 891 -12.87 -0.45 13.00
CA THR A 891 -12.87 -0.31 11.55
C THR A 891 -13.23 -1.64 10.88
N PHE A 892 -13.81 -1.59 9.69
CA PHE A 892 -14.15 -2.78 8.91
C PHE A 892 -14.14 -2.50 7.41
N LEU A 893 -14.03 -3.56 6.62
CA LEU A 893 -14.12 -3.49 5.17
C LEU A 893 -15.46 -4.09 4.70
N SER A 894 -16.34 -3.27 4.13
CA SER A 894 -17.60 -3.70 3.51
C SER A 894 -17.36 -4.23 2.09
N LEU A 895 -16.56 -5.31 1.99
CA LEU A 895 -16.28 -5.95 0.70
C LEU A 895 -17.51 -6.68 0.18
N LYS A 896 -17.76 -6.59 -1.13
CA LYS A 896 -18.80 -7.40 -1.76
C LYS A 896 -18.48 -8.89 -1.55
N PRO A 897 -19.45 -9.73 -1.16
CA PRO A 897 -19.21 -11.16 -0.89
C PRO A 897 -18.48 -11.89 -2.01
N LEU A 898 -18.77 -11.52 -3.26
CA LEU A 898 -18.12 -12.05 -4.46
C LEU A 898 -16.59 -11.98 -4.41
N VAL A 899 -16.03 -10.83 -4.01
CA VAL A 899 -14.57 -10.60 -3.99
C VAL A 899 -13.94 -10.74 -2.61
N ALA A 900 -14.74 -10.75 -1.54
CA ALA A 900 -14.27 -10.89 -0.17
C ALA A 900 -13.29 -12.08 -0.04
N PRO A 901 -12.11 -11.92 0.60
CA PRO A 901 -11.07 -12.94 0.51
C PRO A 901 -11.46 -14.25 1.22
N ILE A 902 -12.21 -14.11 2.31
CA ILE A 902 -12.82 -15.22 3.06
C ILE A 902 -14.31 -14.94 3.16
N LYS A 903 -15.17 -15.91 2.83
CA LYS A 903 -16.62 -15.71 2.75
C LYS A 903 -17.29 -15.80 4.12
N CYS A 904 -16.83 -16.73 4.97
CA CYS A 904 -17.40 -16.96 6.29
C CYS A 904 -16.37 -16.98 7.42
N SER A 905 -16.74 -16.49 8.60
CA SER A 905 -16.06 -16.83 9.85
C SER A 905 -16.87 -17.87 10.62
N VAL A 906 -16.21 -18.78 11.32
CA VAL A 906 -16.85 -19.77 12.21
C VAL A 906 -16.39 -19.48 13.63
N LEU A 907 -17.34 -19.13 14.50
CA LEU A 907 -17.09 -18.48 15.78
C LEU A 907 -17.82 -19.22 16.92
N PRO A 908 -17.15 -20.07 17.70
CA PRO A 908 -17.80 -20.76 18.81
C PRO A 908 -18.00 -19.86 20.03
N ILE A 909 -19.18 -19.78 20.65
CA ILE A 909 -19.39 -18.88 21.80
C ILE A 909 -18.49 -19.23 23.00
N SER A 910 -18.13 -20.50 23.13
CA SER A 910 -17.32 -21.07 24.22
C SER A 910 -16.42 -22.19 23.69
N ALA A 911 -15.35 -22.50 24.41
CA ALA A 911 -14.44 -23.62 24.13
C ALA A 911 -15.00 -24.99 24.62
N ASN A 912 -16.32 -25.07 24.85
CA ASN A 912 -16.97 -26.30 25.31
C ASN A 912 -16.87 -27.39 24.22
N GLU A 913 -16.36 -28.57 24.58
CA GLU A 913 -16.19 -29.71 23.68
C GLU A 913 -17.49 -30.15 22.99
N LYS A 914 -18.65 -29.91 23.61
CA LYS A 914 -19.95 -30.21 23.00
C LYS A 914 -20.20 -29.41 21.72
N LEU A 915 -19.69 -28.19 21.64
CA LEU A 915 -19.83 -27.34 20.45
C LEU A 915 -18.86 -27.77 19.34
N SER A 916 -17.76 -28.44 19.67
CA SER A 916 -16.73 -28.87 18.70
C SER A 916 -17.30 -29.77 17.60
N VAL A 917 -18.23 -30.67 17.93
CA VAL A 917 -18.88 -31.55 16.95
C VAL A 917 -19.70 -30.74 15.93
N ILE A 918 -20.38 -29.68 16.39
CA ILE A 918 -21.20 -28.82 15.54
C ILE A 918 -20.29 -27.92 14.68
N ILE A 919 -19.18 -27.43 15.24
CA ILE A 919 -18.18 -26.65 14.49
C ILE A 919 -17.61 -27.46 13.33
N GLU A 920 -17.26 -28.74 13.56
CA GLU A 920 -16.80 -29.62 12.48
C GLU A 920 -17.89 -29.82 11.42
N ALA A 921 -19.14 -30.03 11.83
CA ALA A 921 -20.25 -30.13 10.88
C ALA A 921 -20.48 -28.83 10.08
N VAL A 922 -20.29 -27.64 10.68
CA VAL A 922 -20.31 -26.35 9.98
C VAL A 922 -19.19 -26.27 8.95
N LYS A 923 -17.97 -26.67 9.31
CA LYS A 923 -16.82 -26.66 8.40
C LYS A 923 -17.05 -27.58 7.22
N GLU A 924 -17.54 -28.79 7.46
CA GLU A 924 -17.89 -29.74 6.40
C GLU A 924 -18.97 -29.18 5.48
N GLU A 925 -20.01 -28.56 6.04
CA GLU A 925 -21.12 -28.04 5.23
C GLU A 925 -20.72 -26.85 4.34
N LEU A 926 -19.88 -25.96 4.86
CA LEU A 926 -19.29 -24.87 4.06
C LEU A 926 -18.34 -25.42 2.99
N ALA A 927 -17.51 -26.42 3.34
CA ALA A 927 -16.58 -27.05 2.40
C ALA A 927 -17.29 -27.77 1.25
N LYS A 928 -18.42 -28.46 1.50
CA LYS A 928 -19.25 -29.09 0.45
C LYS A 928 -19.73 -28.13 -0.63
N HIS A 929 -19.79 -26.83 -0.30
CA HIS A 929 -20.25 -25.77 -1.20
C HIS A 929 -19.11 -24.88 -1.71
N ASP A 930 -17.85 -25.32 -1.58
CA ASP A 930 -16.65 -24.57 -1.98
C ASP A 930 -16.53 -23.17 -1.34
N MET A 931 -17.08 -23.01 -0.14
CA MET A 931 -17.05 -21.72 0.56
C MET A 931 -15.77 -21.58 1.38
N SER A 932 -15.01 -20.50 1.15
CA SER A 932 -13.84 -20.21 1.98
C SER A 932 -14.27 -19.71 3.37
N PHE A 933 -13.69 -20.29 4.42
CA PHE A 933 -14.00 -19.93 5.79
C PHE A 933 -12.77 -19.84 6.69
N LYS A 934 -12.92 -19.12 7.81
CA LYS A 934 -11.90 -19.01 8.87
C LYS A 934 -12.52 -19.29 10.22
N VAL A 935 -11.95 -20.23 10.97
CA VAL A 935 -12.31 -20.47 12.37
C VAL A 935 -11.56 -19.44 13.25
N ASP A 936 -12.27 -18.81 14.18
CA ASP A 936 -11.67 -17.99 15.25
C ASP A 936 -12.21 -18.45 16.62
N ASP A 937 -11.43 -19.34 17.23
CA ASP A 937 -11.63 -19.97 18.53
C ASP A 937 -10.80 -19.31 19.64
N SER A 938 -10.18 -18.17 19.37
CA SER A 938 -9.30 -17.54 20.35
C SER A 938 -10.08 -16.98 21.55
N SER A 939 -9.37 -16.80 22.67
CA SER A 939 -9.90 -16.52 24.02
C SER A 939 -10.59 -15.15 24.23
N GLY A 940 -10.97 -14.46 23.16
CA GLY A 940 -11.70 -13.19 23.21
C GLY A 940 -13.22 -13.35 23.21
N SER A 941 -13.93 -12.34 23.73
CA SER A 941 -15.39 -12.27 23.61
C SER A 941 -15.83 -12.36 22.15
N ILE A 942 -17.07 -12.84 21.91
CA ILE A 942 -17.62 -12.95 20.56
C ILE A 942 -17.60 -11.61 19.81
N GLY A 943 -17.80 -10.50 20.51
CA GLY A 943 -17.69 -9.15 19.95
C GLY A 943 -16.27 -8.80 19.46
N ARG A 944 -15.22 -9.21 20.18
CA ARG A 944 -13.82 -9.02 19.74
C ARG A 944 -13.47 -9.90 18.54
N ARG A 945 -14.03 -11.11 18.50
CA ARG A 945 -13.90 -12.01 17.35
C ARG A 945 -14.57 -11.42 16.11
N TYR A 946 -15.80 -10.94 16.24
CA TYR A 946 -16.47 -10.20 15.18
C TYR A 946 -15.67 -8.97 14.73
N ALA A 947 -15.14 -8.17 15.65
CA ALA A 947 -14.31 -7.03 15.28
C ALA A 947 -13.11 -7.44 14.42
N ARG A 948 -12.41 -8.53 14.78
CA ARG A 948 -11.28 -9.01 13.98
C ARG A 948 -11.68 -9.59 12.63
N THR A 949 -12.84 -10.23 12.51
CA THR A 949 -13.31 -10.76 11.22
C THR A 949 -13.83 -9.65 10.30
N ASP A 950 -14.51 -8.66 10.89
CA ASP A 950 -15.00 -7.47 10.20
C ASP A 950 -13.84 -6.63 9.64
N GLU A 951 -12.75 -6.46 10.41
CA GLU A 951 -11.53 -5.74 9.98
C GLU A 951 -10.90 -6.31 8.70
N ILE A 952 -11.00 -7.62 8.45
CA ILE A 952 -10.47 -8.25 7.21
C ILE A 952 -11.54 -8.48 6.15
N GLY A 953 -12.72 -7.88 6.32
CA GLY A 953 -13.78 -7.87 5.32
C GLY A 953 -14.43 -9.22 5.08
N ILE A 954 -14.56 -10.06 6.11
CA ILE A 954 -15.39 -11.27 6.03
C ILE A 954 -16.86 -10.85 6.08
N PRO A 955 -17.67 -11.13 5.04
CA PRO A 955 -19.03 -10.62 4.93
C PRO A 955 -20.01 -11.34 5.85
N PHE A 956 -19.77 -12.62 6.17
CA PHE A 956 -20.68 -13.44 6.97
C PHE A 956 -19.98 -14.10 8.15
N GLY A 957 -20.61 -14.08 9.33
CA GLY A 957 -20.12 -14.79 10.51
C GLY A 957 -21.12 -15.83 10.99
N VAL A 958 -20.65 -17.05 11.21
CA VAL A 958 -21.44 -18.18 11.71
C VAL A 958 -21.07 -18.37 13.18
N THR A 959 -22.01 -18.11 14.08
CA THR A 959 -21.84 -18.36 15.51
C THR A 959 -22.45 -19.68 15.91
N VAL A 960 -21.65 -20.49 16.59
CA VAL A 960 -22.08 -21.74 17.22
C VAL A 960 -22.19 -21.49 18.72
N ASP A 961 -23.41 -21.52 19.24
CA ASP A 961 -23.74 -21.23 20.64
C ASP A 961 -24.38 -22.43 21.35
N PHE A 962 -24.74 -22.27 22.63
CA PHE A 962 -25.36 -23.36 23.39
C PHE A 962 -26.75 -23.76 22.87
N GLU A 963 -27.49 -22.86 22.22
CA GLU A 963 -28.75 -23.21 21.55
C GLU A 963 -28.51 -24.12 20.33
N SER A 964 -27.28 -24.14 19.78
CA SER A 964 -26.91 -24.99 18.67
C SER A 964 -26.85 -26.48 19.07
N GLU A 965 -26.73 -26.78 20.37
CA GLU A 965 -26.72 -28.16 20.89
C GLU A 965 -28.07 -28.89 20.69
N ALA A 966 -29.17 -28.13 20.58
CA ALA A 966 -30.49 -28.69 20.33
C ALA A 966 -30.58 -29.29 18.90
N LYS A 967 -31.31 -30.41 18.75
CA LYS A 967 -31.59 -31.02 17.45
C LYS A 967 -32.97 -30.59 16.93
N PRO A 968 -33.14 -30.28 15.63
CA PRO A 968 -32.08 -30.22 14.61
C PRO A 968 -31.07 -29.10 14.89
N TRP A 969 -29.80 -29.31 14.54
CA TRP A 969 -28.74 -28.34 14.80
C TRP A 969 -29.02 -27.04 14.03
N THR A 970 -29.05 -25.93 14.75
CA THR A 970 -29.21 -24.59 14.18
C THR A 970 -28.01 -23.71 14.53
N VAL A 971 -27.68 -22.78 13.65
CA VAL A 971 -26.59 -21.82 13.85
C VAL A 971 -27.05 -20.40 13.56
N THR A 972 -26.33 -19.43 14.12
CA THR A 972 -26.61 -18.01 13.90
C THR A 972 -25.73 -17.47 12.79
N LEU A 973 -26.34 -16.97 11.72
CA LEU A 973 -25.66 -16.30 10.61
C LEU A 973 -25.77 -14.79 10.78
N ARG A 974 -24.63 -14.12 10.83
CA ARG A 974 -24.49 -12.67 10.95
C ARG A 974 -24.00 -12.05 9.65
N HIS A 975 -24.59 -10.94 9.24
CA HIS A 975 -24.06 -10.09 8.19
C HIS A 975 -23.15 -9.00 8.78
N ALA A 976 -21.91 -8.90 8.30
CA ALA A 976 -20.91 -8.01 8.87
C ALA A 976 -21.30 -6.53 8.71
N GLU A 977 -21.80 -6.11 7.55
CA GLU A 977 -22.11 -4.69 7.30
C GLU A 977 -23.24 -4.20 8.20
N SER A 978 -24.40 -4.88 8.20
CA SER A 978 -25.58 -4.48 8.99
C SER A 978 -25.54 -4.93 10.44
N MET A 979 -24.64 -5.86 10.80
CA MET A 979 -24.57 -6.55 12.09
C MET A 979 -25.82 -7.37 12.47
N ALA A 980 -26.81 -7.43 11.58
CA ALA A 980 -28.03 -8.20 11.77
C ALA A 980 -27.74 -9.71 11.75
N GLN A 981 -28.57 -10.47 12.47
CA GLN A 981 -28.40 -11.90 12.68
C GLN A 981 -29.71 -12.63 12.42
N VAL A 982 -29.61 -13.81 11.82
CA VAL A 982 -30.71 -14.76 11.63
C VAL A 982 -30.29 -16.13 12.15
N ARG A 983 -31.27 -16.96 12.50
CA ARG A 983 -31.05 -18.36 12.86
C ARG A 983 -31.55 -19.26 11.74
N LEU A 984 -30.74 -20.25 11.34
CA LEU A 984 -31.12 -21.24 10.33
C LEU A 984 -30.61 -22.63 10.71
N GLU A 985 -31.19 -23.66 10.10
CA GLU A 985 -30.69 -25.02 10.21
C GLU A 985 -29.31 -25.15 9.57
N LEU A 986 -28.45 -25.96 10.18
CA LEU A 986 -27.09 -26.17 9.70
C LEU A 986 -27.06 -26.70 8.26
N SER A 987 -28.01 -27.56 7.90
CA SER A 987 -28.16 -28.16 6.57
C SER A 987 -28.43 -27.15 5.45
N GLU A 988 -28.96 -25.96 5.76
CA GLU A 988 -29.22 -24.90 4.77
C GLU A 988 -28.05 -23.91 4.65
N LEU A 989 -27.10 -23.93 5.58
CA LEU A 989 -26.04 -22.93 5.71
C LEU A 989 -25.18 -22.79 4.44
N GLY A 990 -24.62 -23.89 3.96
CA GLY A 990 -23.70 -23.88 2.82
C GLY A 990 -24.36 -23.29 1.56
N ARG A 991 -25.59 -23.71 1.28
CA ARG A 991 -26.40 -23.20 0.16
C ARG A 991 -26.70 -21.71 0.30
N VAL A 992 -27.17 -21.27 1.47
CA VAL A 992 -27.53 -19.86 1.71
C VAL A 992 -26.31 -18.96 1.52
N VAL A 993 -25.15 -19.33 2.08
CA VAL A 993 -23.90 -18.58 1.91
C VAL A 993 -23.47 -18.55 0.44
N SER A 994 -23.53 -19.69 -0.27
CA SER A 994 -23.19 -19.76 -1.69
C SER A 994 -24.09 -18.85 -2.55
N ASP A 995 -25.40 -18.84 -2.28
CA ASP A 995 -26.36 -17.99 -2.98
C ASP A 995 -26.16 -16.50 -2.68
N LEU A 996 -25.77 -16.16 -1.44
CA LEU A 996 -25.37 -14.80 -1.07
C LEU A 996 -24.07 -14.35 -1.77
N VAL A 997 -23.05 -15.21 -1.83
CA VAL A 997 -21.76 -14.91 -2.47
C VAL A 997 -21.90 -14.71 -3.98
N SER A 998 -22.78 -15.47 -4.61
CA SER A 998 -23.08 -15.40 -6.04
C SER A 998 -24.13 -14.35 -6.42
N ASN A 999 -24.62 -13.55 -5.45
CA ASN A 999 -25.71 -12.58 -5.61
C ASN A 999 -27.02 -13.18 -6.15
N ARG A 1000 -27.25 -14.50 -6.00
CA ARG A 1000 -28.57 -15.12 -6.27
C ARG A 1000 -29.59 -14.81 -5.20
N LEU A 1001 -29.12 -14.44 -4.01
CA LEU A 1001 -29.91 -14.10 -2.85
C LEU A 1001 -29.32 -12.85 -2.18
N THR A 1002 -30.16 -11.95 -1.68
CA THR A 1002 -29.71 -10.75 -0.96
C THR A 1002 -29.87 -10.93 0.55
N TRP A 1003 -29.14 -10.16 1.35
CA TRP A 1003 -29.31 -10.22 2.81
C TRP A 1003 -30.74 -9.91 3.27
N SER A 1004 -31.47 -9.06 2.53
CA SER A 1004 -32.89 -8.80 2.82
C SER A 1004 -33.73 -10.07 2.68
N ASP A 1005 -33.51 -10.83 1.60
CA ASP A 1005 -34.24 -12.08 1.35
C ASP A 1005 -33.96 -13.12 2.45
N VAL A 1006 -32.73 -13.14 2.99
CA VAL A 1006 -32.39 -13.97 4.17
C VAL A 1006 -33.20 -13.56 5.38
N GLN A 1007 -33.28 -12.25 5.66
CA GLN A 1007 -34.01 -11.73 6.83
C GLN A 1007 -35.51 -11.96 6.74
N ASP A 1008 -36.05 -12.02 5.52
CA ASP A 1008 -37.47 -12.29 5.28
C ASP A 1008 -37.77 -13.80 5.37
N LYS A 1009 -36.83 -14.67 4.97
CA LYS A 1009 -37.00 -16.13 5.03
C LYS A 1009 -36.76 -16.72 6.42
N TYR A 1010 -35.76 -16.23 7.17
CA TYR A 1010 -35.29 -16.85 8.40
C TYR A 1010 -35.60 -16.01 9.65
N PRO A 1011 -35.86 -16.65 10.81
CA PRO A 1011 -36.14 -15.93 12.04
C PRO A 1011 -34.95 -15.06 12.46
N LYS A 1012 -35.24 -13.81 12.82
CA LYS A 1012 -34.25 -12.89 13.39
C LYS A 1012 -33.78 -13.43 14.73
N PHE A 1013 -32.47 -13.33 14.97
CA PHE A 1013 -31.90 -13.67 16.26
C PHE A 1013 -32.05 -12.47 17.20
N GLU A 1014 -32.90 -12.61 18.22
CA GLU A 1014 -33.01 -11.65 19.32
C GLU A 1014 -32.16 -12.17 20.48
N THR A 1015 -31.18 -11.38 20.92
CA THR A 1015 -30.41 -11.69 22.12
C THR A 1015 -31.39 -11.73 23.29
N LYS A 1016 -31.55 -12.90 23.95
CA LYS A 1016 -32.29 -12.96 25.22
C LYS A 1016 -31.59 -11.99 26.18
N ALA A 1017 -32.32 -10.96 26.63
CA ALA A 1017 -31.84 -10.07 27.66
C ALA A 1017 -31.60 -10.90 28.94
N GLU A 1018 -30.34 -11.01 29.36
CA GLU A 1018 -30.00 -11.42 30.73
C GLU A 1018 -30.26 -10.26 31.70
#